data_AF-A0A933F3K0-F1
#
_entry.id   AF-A0A933F3K0-F1
#
_cell.length_a   1.000
_cell.length_b   1.000
_cell.length_c   1.000
_cell.angle_alpha   90.00
_cell.angle_beta   90.00
_cell.angle_gamma   90.00
#
_symmetry.space_group_name_H-M   'P 1'
#
loop_
_entity.id
_entity.type
_entity.pdbx_description
1 polymer ?
#
loop_
_entity_poly.entity_id
_entity_poly.type
_entity_poly.pdbx_seq_one_letter_code
_entity_poly.pdbx_strand_id
1 'polypeptide(L)'
;MAITTQSNAAPVPVAKTEELPQGIADFFRALHNEFEPRRRLLLAARERVLRLAHQGAMPDYPADSEAVSGDWKIQLPEWARDQRNQITGPADNAKILVGMCNAGDPGCMPDGEDSIVSDWAHARLSHVNTVAAIRGTLSYLDPGSGKTSRIKPSAQLMFYRPRGLHLDEPEAVPGQTISAPIVDLAAVFYETADLRRNSVKHAELRRKLCFYIPKVESAAEAAWYSDLLAAMEAAIGVPVGLTKVMFLIESLPAAYQVEEILFAARRHVIGLNLGRWDYMASLIHFKLADPNWILPDRNTIPHDITFFQNIRTRLVDCCHRRGVLAIGGMTAIFPDRANLEINARAMERLRADKKNEASIGFDGAWTGHPDQHAIAIAQFPSPNQLSVTHSEAPRRPDLTPSPAGIGAVTVAGTKDAIRTVIEYRYGVLCGLGARMIKGYDRQGNLIGNFMEDLATDRIYRLMIAQRIRHGVVTEEGVRITPGLVSQWFEEELQKILHEHAKQPEYQAVAEKYTRASAWSQEMIKEITEPKVEARVDGFRTWTYPAAEFAKMYAPLERIAPADKLRALLRQKFAVRRTNPAKSYLHTAGAYDAVTASLLTELGFEAIYASGWQLAVAHNMYPDIGIYPSHSMVELVRELNRGVEGARDRHFYDSGGEVLNVPPIFADIEAGFGGPTQTFTLARELIRAGVAGVHLEDQDPAERTCGHIVSHHGSKRSKVLVPAHKWMEKLIAVKAAAQATHSTLVIIARTDAVDGQVPSTGQGGLDHAIERALEAASLGVDVIWPEFNNTDLDEPRRFAEGVHKYFPDQMLGFNLSPSLHWGKAKKEGKLLTNEQLGQMGYVLQFSTLLAFRTVGMALEASLKSFRHKGLEALADLQLAEIEHPNGEPRTRMHQRFAGTNRWLTLEKLSRGA
;
A
#
# COMPACT_ATOMS: atom_id res chain seq x y z
N MET A 1 11.03 10.94 11.16
CA MET A 1 10.03 11.67 11.97
C MET A 1 8.70 11.55 11.24
N ALA A 2 7.89 10.55 11.63
CA ALA A 2 6.58 10.28 11.04
C ALA A 2 5.54 10.49 12.14
N ILE A 3 4.64 11.44 11.91
CA ILE A 3 3.46 11.70 12.70
C ILE A 3 2.34 11.05 11.90
N THR A 4 1.88 9.87 12.32
CA THR A 4 0.57 9.23 11.99
C THR A 4 0.44 7.81 12.60
N THR A 5 0.89 7.61 13.83
CA THR A 5 0.63 6.37 14.62
C THR A 5 0.13 6.63 16.04
N GLN A 6 -0.33 7.85 16.35
CA GLN A 6 -0.78 8.23 17.69
C GLN A 6 -2.31 8.26 17.86
N SER A 7 -3.05 7.31 17.28
CA SER A 7 -4.52 7.25 17.47
C SER A 7 -5.06 6.08 18.29
N ASN A 8 -4.23 5.14 18.78
CA ASN A 8 -4.67 4.02 19.62
C ASN A 8 -3.59 3.56 20.63
N ALA A 9 -3.34 4.30 21.71
CA ALA A 9 -2.61 3.78 22.86
C ALA A 9 -3.16 4.34 24.18
N ALA A 10 -3.49 3.46 25.13
CA ALA A 10 -3.68 3.81 26.54
C ALA A 10 -2.35 3.57 27.31
N PRO A 11 -2.01 4.37 28.35
CA PRO A 11 -0.85 4.12 29.19
C PRO A 11 -1.11 3.01 30.24
N VAL A 12 -0.09 2.18 30.49
CA VAL A 12 -0.06 1.08 31.47
C VAL A 12 0.28 1.63 32.88
N PRO A 13 -0.31 1.09 33.97
CA PRO A 13 0.41 0.11 34.78
C PRO A 13 -0.31 -1.25 34.95
N VAL A 14 0.52 -2.28 35.07
CA VAL A 14 0.31 -3.73 34.95
C VAL A 14 -0.54 -4.35 36.08
N ALA A 15 -1.39 -5.32 35.70
CA ALA A 15 -1.48 -6.59 36.42
C ALA A 15 -0.99 -7.70 35.47
N LYS A 16 0.02 -8.47 35.89
CA LYS A 16 0.62 -9.55 35.10
C LYS A 16 -0.47 -10.52 34.66
N THR A 17 -0.77 -10.56 33.36
CA THR A 17 -1.20 -11.83 32.75
C THR A 17 0.06 -12.54 32.30
N GLU A 18 0.12 -13.85 32.53
CA GLU A 18 1.31 -14.69 32.37
C GLU A 18 2.01 -14.44 31.02
N GLU A 19 3.35 -14.44 31.02
CA GLU A 19 4.11 -14.47 29.78
C GLU A 19 3.56 -15.58 28.88
N LEU A 20 3.35 -15.28 27.59
CA LEU A 20 2.86 -16.29 26.65
C LEU A 20 3.78 -17.51 26.72
N PRO A 21 3.22 -18.74 26.74
CA PRO A 21 4.03 -19.94 26.63
C PRO A 21 4.99 -19.81 25.46
N GLN A 22 6.26 -20.16 25.69
CA GLN A 22 7.34 -19.96 24.71
C GLN A 22 6.98 -20.47 23.30
N GLY A 23 6.28 -21.61 23.21
CA GLY A 23 5.83 -22.17 21.93
C GLY A 23 4.83 -21.29 21.15
N ILE A 24 3.97 -20.53 21.82
CA ILE A 24 3.05 -19.57 21.18
C ILE A 24 3.83 -18.36 20.67
N ALA A 25 4.76 -17.82 21.48
CA ALA A 25 5.58 -16.69 21.08
C ALA A 25 6.47 -17.04 19.87
N ASP A 26 7.06 -18.24 19.84
CA ASP A 26 7.86 -18.70 18.71
C ASP A 26 7.02 -18.92 17.44
N PHE A 27 5.78 -19.41 17.61
CA PHE A 27 4.83 -19.51 16.51
C PHE A 27 4.49 -18.12 15.92
N PHE A 28 4.29 -17.10 16.76
CA PHE A 28 4.06 -15.74 16.31
C PHE A 28 5.25 -15.17 15.55
N ARG A 29 6.47 -15.34 16.08
CA ARG A 29 7.70 -14.85 15.44
C ARG A 29 7.90 -15.47 14.06
N ALA A 30 7.69 -16.79 13.92
CA ALA A 30 7.83 -17.48 12.64
C ALA A 30 6.88 -16.89 11.59
N LEU A 31 5.59 -16.78 11.92
CA LEU A 31 4.58 -16.19 11.02
C LEU A 31 4.87 -14.72 10.73
N HIS A 32 5.28 -13.94 11.74
CA HIS A 32 5.61 -12.53 11.55
C HIS A 32 6.78 -12.34 10.58
N ASN A 33 7.87 -13.09 10.75
CA ASN A 33 9.05 -12.99 9.89
C ASN A 33 8.72 -13.32 8.42
N GLU A 34 7.80 -14.26 8.20
CA GLU A 34 7.36 -14.65 6.85
C GLU A 34 6.37 -13.62 6.24
N PHE A 35 5.37 -13.18 6.99
CA PHE A 35 4.23 -12.45 6.44
C PHE A 35 4.28 -10.92 6.61
N GLU A 36 5.10 -10.40 7.53
CA GLU A 36 5.20 -8.95 7.78
C GLU A 36 5.72 -8.15 6.59
N PRO A 37 6.75 -8.58 5.83
CA PRO A 37 7.22 -7.82 4.67
C PRO A 37 6.09 -7.59 3.66
N ARG A 38 5.30 -8.64 3.36
CA ARG A 38 4.15 -8.54 2.46
C ARG A 38 3.03 -7.68 3.06
N ARG A 39 2.78 -7.75 4.37
CA ARG A 39 1.80 -6.87 5.03
C ARG A 39 2.16 -5.40 4.87
N ARG A 40 3.42 -5.01 5.12
CA ARG A 40 3.91 -3.63 4.97
C ARG A 40 3.72 -3.10 3.54
N LEU A 41 3.92 -3.95 2.53
CA LEU A 41 3.67 -3.60 1.13
C LEU A 41 2.18 -3.32 0.85
N LEU A 42 1.29 -4.13 1.40
CA LEU A 42 -0.16 -3.95 1.26
C LEU A 42 -0.62 -2.65 1.94
N LEU A 43 -0.10 -2.34 3.14
CA LEU A 43 -0.40 -1.07 3.82
C LEU A 43 0.08 0.15 3.02
N ALA A 44 1.29 0.10 2.45
CA ALA A 44 1.78 1.15 1.56
C ALA A 44 0.93 1.30 0.29
N ALA A 45 0.35 0.21 -0.22
CA ALA A 45 -0.56 0.26 -1.35
C ALA A 45 -1.89 0.95 -0.99
N ARG A 46 -2.46 0.70 0.19
CA ARG A 46 -3.66 1.40 0.71
C ARG A 46 -3.45 2.92 0.73
N GLU A 47 -2.35 3.36 1.32
CA GLU A 47 -2.00 4.79 1.41
C GLU A 47 -1.89 5.44 0.02
N ARG A 48 -1.30 4.73 -0.93
CA ARG A 48 -1.19 5.21 -2.32
C ARG A 48 -2.57 5.34 -2.98
N VAL A 49 -3.42 4.33 -2.84
CA VAL A 49 -4.76 4.31 -3.44
C VAL A 49 -5.63 5.44 -2.87
N LEU A 50 -5.61 5.64 -1.55
CA LEU A 50 -6.31 6.73 -0.90
C LEU A 50 -5.80 8.12 -1.35
N ARG A 51 -4.49 8.31 -1.42
CA ARG A 51 -3.88 9.57 -1.86
C ARG A 51 -4.26 9.91 -3.30
N LEU A 52 -4.26 8.91 -4.19
CA LEU A 52 -4.69 9.08 -5.58
C LEU A 52 -6.17 9.46 -5.66
N ALA A 53 -7.03 8.85 -4.84
CA ALA A 53 -8.43 9.21 -4.75
C ALA A 53 -8.63 10.69 -4.35
N HIS A 54 -7.88 11.17 -3.36
CA HIS A 54 -7.90 12.58 -2.96
C HIS A 54 -7.38 13.54 -4.04
N GLN A 55 -6.61 13.04 -5.00
CA GLN A 55 -6.13 13.78 -6.19
C GLN A 55 -7.07 13.65 -7.40
N GLY A 56 -8.23 13.00 -7.24
CA GLY A 56 -9.24 12.83 -8.28
C GLY A 56 -9.20 11.48 -9.01
N ALA A 57 -8.24 10.60 -8.69
CA ALA A 57 -8.14 9.25 -9.26
C ALA A 57 -8.77 8.22 -8.31
N MET A 58 -10.10 8.10 -8.35
CA MET A 58 -10.86 7.16 -7.52
C MET A 58 -10.53 5.69 -7.84
N PRO A 59 -10.59 4.76 -6.87
CA PRO A 59 -10.59 3.33 -7.15
C PRO A 59 -11.78 2.96 -8.03
N ASP A 60 -11.58 1.97 -8.90
CA ASP A 60 -12.58 1.47 -9.86
C ASP A 60 -12.46 -0.05 -10.00
N TYR A 61 -13.38 -0.66 -10.73
CA TYR A 61 -13.39 -2.07 -11.07
C TYR A 61 -12.09 -2.50 -11.76
N PRO A 62 -11.47 -3.60 -11.32
CA PRO A 62 -10.36 -4.19 -12.05
C PRO A 62 -10.74 -4.54 -13.51
N ALA A 63 -9.71 -4.68 -14.34
CA ALA A 63 -9.88 -5.32 -15.63
C ALA A 63 -10.42 -6.76 -15.45
N ASP A 64 -11.19 -7.24 -16.43
CA ASP A 64 -11.71 -8.61 -16.39
C ASP A 64 -10.56 -9.60 -16.21
N SER A 65 -10.75 -10.55 -15.29
CA SER A 65 -9.77 -11.55 -14.89
C SER A 65 -10.44 -12.92 -14.74
N GLU A 66 -9.64 -13.98 -14.56
CA GLU A 66 -10.17 -15.32 -14.27
C GLU A 66 -11.13 -15.34 -13.07
N ALA A 67 -10.91 -14.48 -12.07
CA ALA A 67 -11.81 -14.33 -10.93
C ALA A 67 -13.25 -13.97 -11.36
N VAL A 68 -13.37 -13.18 -12.43
CA VAL A 68 -14.62 -12.60 -12.94
C VAL A 68 -15.18 -13.46 -14.07
N SER A 69 -14.38 -13.83 -15.07
CA SER A 69 -14.83 -14.54 -16.28
C SER A 69 -14.72 -16.07 -16.18
N GLY A 70 -13.93 -16.60 -15.25
CA GLY A 70 -13.70 -18.04 -15.12
C GLY A 70 -14.91 -18.78 -14.55
N ASP A 71 -15.05 -20.05 -14.92
CA ASP A 71 -16.05 -20.97 -14.37
C ASP A 71 -15.49 -21.66 -13.12
N TRP A 72 -15.74 -21.06 -11.95
CA TRP A 72 -15.29 -21.57 -10.67
C TRP A 72 -16.33 -21.30 -9.59
N LYS A 73 -16.45 -22.24 -8.65
CA LYS A 73 -17.28 -22.17 -7.44
C LYS A 73 -16.60 -22.91 -6.30
N ILE A 74 -16.90 -22.54 -5.07
CA ILE A 74 -16.53 -23.33 -3.89
C ILE A 74 -17.62 -24.36 -3.59
N GLN A 75 -17.26 -25.40 -2.84
CA GLN A 75 -18.23 -26.27 -2.19
C GLN A 75 -18.44 -25.80 -0.75
N LEU A 76 -19.61 -25.24 -0.46
CA LEU A 76 -19.97 -24.82 0.89
C LEU A 76 -20.09 -26.06 1.80
N PRO A 77 -19.37 -26.11 2.94
CA PRO A 77 -19.50 -27.21 3.89
C PRO A 77 -20.92 -27.33 4.44
N GLU A 78 -21.42 -28.56 4.61
CA GLU A 78 -22.79 -28.80 5.09
C GLU A 78 -23.09 -28.13 6.44
N TRP A 79 -22.13 -28.17 7.36
CA TRP A 79 -22.23 -27.54 8.68
C TRP A 79 -22.24 -26.00 8.66
N ALA A 80 -21.93 -25.37 7.52
CA ALA A 80 -21.95 -23.93 7.34
C ALA A 80 -23.20 -23.42 6.60
N ARG A 81 -24.13 -24.32 6.23
CA ARG A 81 -25.27 -23.96 5.38
C ARG A 81 -26.28 -23.02 6.02
N ASP A 82 -26.52 -23.12 7.33
CA ASP A 82 -27.45 -22.23 8.02
C ASP A 82 -26.66 -21.11 8.68
N GLN A 83 -26.77 -19.90 8.15
CA GLN A 83 -26.17 -18.69 8.72
C GLN A 83 -27.19 -17.54 8.77
N ARG A 84 -28.49 -17.88 8.88
CA ARG A 84 -29.60 -16.91 8.89
C ARG A 84 -29.46 -15.79 9.92
N ASN A 85 -28.76 -16.06 11.02
CA ASN A 85 -28.34 -15.01 11.94
C ASN A 85 -26.96 -15.30 12.53
N GLN A 86 -26.19 -14.25 12.75
CA GLN A 86 -24.92 -14.30 13.47
C GLN A 86 -24.93 -13.21 14.55
N ILE A 87 -24.80 -13.62 15.81
CA ILE A 87 -24.72 -12.66 16.92
C ILE A 87 -23.28 -12.17 17.09
N THR A 88 -23.09 -10.87 17.25
CA THR A 88 -21.76 -10.27 17.44
C THR A 88 -21.65 -9.55 18.77
N GLY A 89 -20.43 -9.43 19.30
CA GLY A 89 -20.18 -8.71 20.54
C GLY A 89 -18.76 -8.91 21.08
N PRO A 90 -18.38 -8.11 22.09
CA PRO A 90 -17.02 -8.07 22.62
C PRO A 90 -16.58 -9.41 23.21
N ALA A 91 -15.43 -9.91 22.76
CA ALA A 91 -14.88 -11.19 23.19
C ALA A 91 -14.11 -11.11 24.52
N ASP A 92 -13.67 -9.91 24.94
CA ASP A 92 -13.04 -9.67 26.25
C ASP A 92 -14.02 -9.77 27.43
N ASN A 93 -15.33 -9.82 27.17
CA ASN A 93 -16.36 -9.90 28.20
C ASN A 93 -17.03 -11.29 28.28
N ALA A 94 -16.62 -12.09 29.27
CA ALA A 94 -17.13 -13.45 29.46
C ALA A 94 -18.66 -13.52 29.68
N LYS A 95 -19.28 -12.52 30.34
CA LYS A 95 -20.74 -12.49 30.55
C LYS A 95 -21.47 -12.37 29.22
N ILE A 96 -21.03 -11.43 28.38
CA ILE A 96 -21.62 -11.17 27.07
C ILE A 96 -21.42 -12.39 26.18
N LEU A 97 -20.20 -12.92 26.11
CA LEU A 97 -19.88 -14.06 25.27
C LEU A 97 -20.64 -15.34 25.67
N VAL A 98 -20.86 -15.60 26.98
CA VAL A 98 -21.73 -16.70 27.43
C VAL A 98 -23.18 -16.49 26.97
N GLY A 99 -23.68 -15.24 27.02
CA GLY A 99 -25.00 -14.89 26.52
C GLY A 99 -25.15 -15.15 25.02
N MET A 100 -24.17 -14.68 24.22
CA MET A 100 -24.12 -14.90 22.77
C MET A 100 -24.07 -16.39 22.40
N CYS A 101 -23.24 -17.17 23.10
CA CYS A 101 -23.14 -18.61 22.90
C CYS A 101 -24.44 -19.38 23.20
N ASN A 102 -25.34 -18.77 23.97
CA ASN A 102 -26.60 -19.35 24.42
C ASN A 102 -27.84 -18.73 23.75
N ALA A 103 -27.66 -17.76 22.83
CA ALA A 103 -28.75 -17.02 22.19
C ALA A 103 -29.55 -17.85 21.18
N GLY A 104 -28.96 -18.92 20.63
CA GLY A 104 -29.59 -19.81 19.65
C GLY A 104 -29.18 -19.55 18.21
N ASP A 105 -28.37 -18.52 17.96
CA ASP A 105 -27.89 -18.15 16.62
C ASP A 105 -27.06 -19.25 15.95
N PRO A 106 -27.25 -19.49 14.63
CA PRO A 106 -26.39 -20.39 13.86
C PRO A 106 -24.90 -19.97 13.85
N GLY A 107 -24.61 -18.67 13.98
CA GLY A 107 -23.25 -18.14 14.14
C GLY A 107 -23.11 -17.24 15.36
N CYS A 108 -21.93 -17.25 15.96
CA CYS A 108 -21.51 -16.33 17.00
C CYS A 108 -20.16 -15.74 16.59
N MET A 109 -20.03 -14.42 16.60
CA MET A 109 -18.79 -13.72 16.30
C MET A 109 -18.24 -13.06 17.57
N PRO A 110 -17.37 -13.75 18.32
CA PRO A 110 -16.57 -13.12 19.36
C PRO A 110 -15.64 -12.12 18.66
N ASP A 111 -15.83 -10.86 18.99
CA ASP A 111 -15.11 -9.80 18.33
C ASP A 111 -13.91 -9.35 19.16
N GLY A 112 -12.72 -9.46 18.57
CA GLY A 112 -11.45 -8.96 19.08
C GLY A 112 -10.99 -7.68 18.39
N GLU A 113 -11.88 -7.00 17.65
CA GLU A 113 -11.59 -5.79 16.89
C GLU A 113 -12.43 -4.58 17.38
N ASP A 114 -13.35 -4.02 16.58
CA ASP A 114 -14.01 -2.73 16.88
C ASP A 114 -14.78 -2.65 18.21
N SER A 115 -15.24 -3.78 18.76
CA SER A 115 -16.02 -3.81 20.00
C SER A 115 -15.19 -4.00 21.28
N ILE A 116 -13.86 -4.16 21.17
CA ILE A 116 -12.95 -4.21 22.34
C ILE A 116 -12.00 -3.02 22.35
N VAL A 117 -11.42 -2.73 23.52
CA VAL A 117 -10.31 -1.77 23.58
C VAL A 117 -9.08 -2.45 22.98
N SER A 118 -8.41 -1.77 22.04
CA SER A 118 -7.27 -2.35 21.31
C SER A 118 -5.95 -2.27 22.11
N ASP A 119 -5.96 -2.71 23.37
CA ASP A 119 -4.76 -2.94 24.17
C ASP A 119 -4.51 -4.45 24.38
N TRP A 120 -3.32 -4.80 24.85
CA TRP A 120 -2.93 -6.19 25.00
C TRP A 120 -3.77 -6.96 26.02
N ALA A 121 -4.19 -6.32 27.11
CA ALA A 121 -4.96 -6.99 28.16
C ALA A 121 -6.33 -7.45 27.63
N HIS A 122 -7.03 -6.57 26.92
CA HIS A 122 -8.33 -6.88 26.31
C HIS A 122 -8.16 -7.82 25.12
N ALA A 123 -7.15 -7.62 24.27
CA ALA A 123 -6.86 -8.52 23.16
C ALA A 123 -6.57 -9.95 23.67
N ARG A 124 -5.72 -10.10 24.69
CA ARG A 124 -5.42 -11.42 25.26
C ARG A 124 -6.63 -12.05 25.92
N LEU A 125 -7.42 -11.28 26.66
CA LEU A 125 -8.66 -11.76 27.27
C LEU A 125 -9.66 -12.23 26.21
N SER A 126 -9.72 -11.54 25.07
CA SER A 126 -10.53 -11.94 23.92
C SER A 126 -10.12 -13.32 23.38
N HIS A 127 -8.82 -13.61 23.30
CA HIS A 127 -8.31 -14.92 22.86
C HIS A 127 -8.71 -16.01 23.86
N VAL A 128 -8.43 -15.79 25.14
CA VAL A 128 -8.68 -16.76 26.22
C VAL A 128 -10.17 -17.12 26.30
N ASN A 129 -11.03 -16.10 26.30
CA ASN A 129 -12.48 -16.29 26.36
C ASN A 129 -12.99 -17.04 25.11
N THR A 130 -12.47 -16.70 23.94
CA THR A 130 -12.83 -17.36 22.67
C THR A 130 -12.40 -18.83 22.67
N VAL A 131 -11.17 -19.14 23.09
CA VAL A 131 -10.67 -20.52 23.21
C VAL A 131 -11.52 -21.32 24.21
N ALA A 132 -11.85 -20.73 25.36
CA ALA A 132 -12.72 -21.37 26.35
C ALA A 132 -14.16 -21.60 25.81
N ALA A 133 -14.67 -20.69 24.99
CA ALA A 133 -15.98 -20.82 24.36
C ALA A 133 -16.02 -21.98 23.34
N ILE A 134 -14.96 -22.10 22.53
CA ILE A 134 -14.78 -23.21 21.57
C ILE A 134 -14.67 -24.55 22.30
N ARG A 135 -13.93 -24.59 23.41
CA ARG A 135 -13.76 -25.79 24.26
C ARG A 135 -14.99 -26.17 25.08
N GLY A 136 -16.00 -25.30 25.16
CA GLY A 136 -17.18 -25.58 25.99
C GLY A 136 -17.00 -25.29 27.48
N THR A 137 -15.91 -24.65 27.88
CA THR A 137 -15.51 -24.45 29.29
C THR A 137 -15.78 -23.04 29.82
N LEU A 138 -16.09 -22.08 28.94
CA LEU A 138 -16.38 -20.70 29.35
C LEU A 138 -17.55 -20.64 30.34
N SER A 139 -17.35 -19.91 31.43
CA SER A 139 -18.38 -19.65 32.44
C SER A 139 -18.24 -18.25 33.03
N TYR A 140 -19.35 -17.69 33.49
CA TYR A 140 -19.40 -16.39 34.15
C TYR A 140 -20.09 -16.51 35.50
N LEU A 141 -19.44 -16.04 36.57
CA LEU A 141 -20.03 -15.89 37.89
C LEU A 141 -20.56 -14.46 38.03
N ASP A 142 -21.87 -14.32 38.24
CA ASP A 142 -22.47 -13.02 38.55
C ASP A 142 -22.17 -12.65 40.01
N PRO A 143 -21.38 -11.59 40.28
CA PRO A 143 -21.01 -11.21 41.64
C PRO A 143 -22.20 -10.71 42.47
N GLY A 144 -23.27 -10.22 41.83
CA GLY A 144 -24.45 -9.73 42.54
C GLY A 144 -25.37 -10.85 42.99
N SER A 145 -25.65 -11.82 42.11
CA SER A 145 -26.57 -12.93 42.40
C SER A 145 -25.89 -14.21 42.89
N GLY A 146 -24.56 -14.32 42.78
CA GLY A 146 -23.79 -15.54 43.06
C GLY A 146 -24.01 -16.67 42.06
N LYS A 147 -24.80 -16.44 40.99
CA LYS A 147 -25.16 -17.47 40.01
C LYS A 147 -24.06 -17.63 38.96
N THR A 148 -23.66 -18.88 38.71
CA THR A 148 -22.76 -19.21 37.59
C THR A 148 -23.54 -19.57 36.34
N SER A 149 -23.30 -18.86 35.25
CA SER A 149 -23.81 -19.16 33.91
C SER A 149 -22.75 -19.89 33.09
N ARG A 150 -23.12 -20.98 32.42
CA ARG A 150 -22.24 -21.78 31.56
C ARG A 150 -22.78 -21.84 30.13
N ILE A 151 -21.90 -22.05 29.17
CA ILE A 151 -22.30 -22.27 27.77
C ILE A 151 -22.95 -23.64 27.59
N LYS A 152 -24.06 -23.68 26.84
CA LYS A 152 -24.77 -24.91 26.48
C LYS A 152 -24.10 -25.55 25.25
N PRO A 153 -24.18 -26.89 25.09
CA PRO A 153 -23.86 -27.55 23.83
C PRO A 153 -24.72 -26.99 22.69
N SER A 154 -24.13 -26.77 21.51
CA SER A 154 -24.80 -26.19 20.34
C SER A 154 -24.09 -26.65 19.06
N ALA A 155 -24.73 -26.52 17.88
CA ALA A 155 -24.07 -26.66 16.58
C ALA A 155 -23.56 -25.31 16.02
N GLN A 156 -23.73 -24.22 16.78
CA GLN A 156 -23.34 -22.86 16.42
C GLN A 156 -21.87 -22.77 15.99
N LEU A 157 -21.62 -22.06 14.90
CA LEU A 157 -20.27 -21.75 14.44
C LEU A 157 -19.69 -20.56 15.20
N MET A 158 -18.40 -20.63 15.48
CA MET A 158 -17.66 -19.54 16.09
C MET A 158 -16.85 -18.80 15.02
N PHE A 159 -17.07 -17.52 14.84
CA PHE A 159 -16.33 -16.66 13.92
C PHE A 159 -15.51 -15.65 14.72
N TYR A 160 -14.29 -16.00 15.11
CA TYR A 160 -13.45 -15.02 15.80
C TYR A 160 -13.06 -13.90 14.82
N ARG A 161 -13.29 -12.63 15.19
CA ARG A 161 -12.88 -11.46 14.39
C ARG A 161 -11.58 -10.89 14.97
N PRO A 162 -10.40 -11.07 14.32
CA PRO A 162 -9.14 -10.50 14.76
C PRO A 162 -9.05 -9.02 14.42
N ARG A 163 -8.06 -8.31 14.99
CA ARG A 163 -7.73 -6.93 14.60
C ARG A 163 -7.36 -6.82 13.11
N GLY A 164 -7.70 -5.68 12.51
CA GLY A 164 -7.48 -5.43 11.08
C GLY A 164 -6.00 -5.32 10.68
N LEU A 165 -5.73 -5.48 9.37
CA LEU A 165 -4.37 -5.52 8.78
C LEU A 165 -3.46 -4.36 9.18
N HIS A 166 -4.04 -3.21 9.50
CA HIS A 166 -3.36 -1.95 9.80
C HIS A 166 -2.89 -1.80 11.26
N LEU A 167 -3.21 -2.75 12.14
CA LEU A 167 -2.89 -2.67 13.57
C LEU A 167 -1.62 -3.44 13.93
N ASP A 168 -0.86 -2.88 14.88
CA ASP A 168 0.36 -3.45 15.45
C ASP A 168 0.11 -3.84 16.92
N GLU A 169 0.87 -4.83 17.40
CA GLU A 169 0.82 -5.33 18.78
C GLU A 169 2.25 -5.34 19.36
N PRO A 170 2.58 -4.37 20.23
CA PRO A 170 3.92 -4.26 20.80
C PRO A 170 4.17 -5.16 22.02
N GLU A 171 3.13 -5.69 22.67
CA GLU A 171 3.27 -6.37 23.97
C GLU A 171 3.21 -7.89 23.88
N ALA A 172 2.74 -8.46 22.75
CA ALA A 172 2.63 -9.91 22.59
C ALA A 172 3.99 -10.63 22.65
N VAL A 173 5.05 -10.02 22.11
CA VAL A 173 6.41 -10.60 22.13
C VAL A 173 7.39 -9.56 22.67
N PRO A 174 8.05 -9.82 23.82
CA PRO A 174 8.97 -8.86 24.42
C PRO A 174 10.06 -8.40 23.43
N GLY A 175 10.17 -7.07 23.27
CA GLY A 175 11.19 -6.45 22.41
C GLY A 175 10.88 -6.46 20.91
N GLN A 176 9.72 -6.98 20.47
CA GLN A 176 9.35 -7.05 19.06
C GLN A 176 7.88 -6.65 18.86
N THR A 177 7.64 -5.57 18.09
CA THR A 177 6.29 -5.23 17.62
C THR A 177 5.88 -6.16 16.49
N ILE A 178 4.78 -6.89 16.69
CA ILE A 178 4.25 -7.85 15.73
C ILE A 178 2.94 -7.34 15.14
N SER A 179 2.59 -7.80 13.95
CA SER A 179 1.27 -7.60 13.36
C SER A 179 0.15 -8.12 14.26
N ALA A 180 -0.77 -7.24 14.67
CA ALA A 180 -1.92 -7.59 15.50
C ALA A 180 -2.79 -8.72 14.90
N PRO A 181 -3.16 -8.73 13.60
CA PRO A 181 -3.92 -9.84 13.02
C PRO A 181 -3.17 -11.17 13.06
N ILE A 182 -1.83 -11.16 12.92
CA ILE A 182 -1.04 -12.39 13.06
C ILE A 182 -1.17 -12.91 14.48
N VAL A 183 -0.98 -12.05 15.48
CA VAL A 183 -1.12 -12.42 16.91
C VAL A 183 -2.50 -12.99 17.18
N ASP A 184 -3.55 -12.27 16.78
CA ASP A 184 -4.93 -12.63 17.11
C ASP A 184 -5.40 -13.93 16.44
N LEU A 185 -5.10 -14.10 15.14
CA LEU A 185 -5.40 -15.34 14.42
C LEU A 185 -4.60 -16.51 14.98
N ALA A 186 -3.29 -16.31 15.17
CA ALA A 186 -2.39 -17.36 15.61
C ALA A 186 -2.68 -17.80 17.04
N ALA A 187 -3.05 -16.89 17.95
CA ALA A 187 -3.38 -17.22 19.34
C ALA A 187 -4.55 -18.19 19.41
N VAL A 188 -5.69 -17.81 18.82
CA VAL A 188 -6.92 -18.61 18.84
C VAL A 188 -6.75 -19.91 18.05
N PHE A 189 -6.00 -19.87 16.94
CA PHE A 189 -5.73 -21.06 16.13
C PHE A 189 -4.81 -22.06 16.82
N TYR A 190 -3.67 -21.60 17.34
CA TYR A 190 -2.67 -22.47 17.98
C TYR A 190 -3.23 -23.11 19.25
N GLU A 191 -3.92 -22.32 20.08
CA GLU A 191 -4.52 -22.81 21.32
C GLU A 191 -5.72 -23.75 21.10
N THR A 192 -6.17 -23.92 19.84
CA THR A 192 -7.18 -24.92 19.46
C THR A 192 -6.63 -25.99 18.51
N ALA A 193 -5.32 -26.05 18.32
CA ALA A 193 -4.67 -26.96 17.36
C ALA A 193 -4.85 -28.46 17.70
N ASP A 194 -4.89 -28.81 18.98
CA ASP A 194 -5.16 -30.18 19.46
C ASP A 194 -6.53 -30.70 19.02
N LEU A 195 -7.52 -29.80 18.99
CA LEU A 195 -8.88 -30.11 18.54
C LEU A 195 -8.94 -30.30 17.01
N ARG A 196 -8.00 -29.70 16.28
CA ARG A 196 -7.94 -29.71 14.81
C ARG A 196 -7.14 -30.90 14.25
N ARG A 197 -6.08 -31.33 14.94
CA ARG A 197 -5.23 -32.48 14.51
C ARG A 197 -5.94 -33.84 14.58
N ASN A 198 -6.98 -33.96 15.40
CA ASN A 198 -7.73 -35.19 15.56
C ASN A 198 -9.11 -35.04 14.93
N SER A 199 -9.35 -35.72 13.81
CA SER A 199 -10.60 -35.63 13.05
C SER A 199 -11.85 -36.03 13.85
N VAL A 200 -11.71 -36.97 14.79
CA VAL A 200 -12.79 -37.38 15.71
C VAL A 200 -13.08 -36.25 16.70
N LYS A 201 -12.06 -35.70 17.36
CA LYS A 201 -12.22 -34.53 18.25
C LYS A 201 -12.72 -33.28 17.52
N HIS A 202 -12.35 -33.12 16.26
CA HIS A 202 -12.81 -32.02 15.39
C HIS A 202 -14.29 -32.17 15.00
N ALA A 203 -14.77 -33.41 14.84
CA ALA A 203 -16.19 -33.71 14.66
C ALA A 203 -16.98 -33.52 15.97
N GLU A 204 -16.36 -33.81 17.11
CA GLU A 204 -16.91 -33.65 18.46
C GLU A 204 -16.76 -32.22 19.04
N LEU A 205 -16.14 -31.30 18.30
CA LEU A 205 -16.03 -29.90 18.70
C LEU A 205 -17.42 -29.34 19.01
N ARG A 206 -17.61 -28.85 20.23
CA ARG A 206 -18.87 -28.22 20.62
C ARG A 206 -19.20 -27.00 19.78
N ARG A 207 -18.21 -26.32 19.21
CA ARG A 207 -18.38 -25.24 18.21
C ARG A 207 -17.19 -25.27 17.26
N LYS A 208 -17.42 -25.18 15.94
CA LYS A 208 -16.35 -25.13 14.94
C LYS A 208 -15.82 -23.71 14.80
N LEU A 209 -14.50 -23.55 14.73
CA LEU A 209 -13.82 -22.26 14.61
C LEU A 209 -13.63 -21.85 13.14
N CYS A 210 -14.19 -20.70 12.81
CA CYS A 210 -14.02 -19.92 11.61
C CYS A 210 -13.50 -18.52 11.98
N PHE A 211 -13.11 -17.72 10.99
CA PHE A 211 -12.69 -16.34 11.22
C PHE A 211 -13.51 -15.33 10.41
N TYR A 212 -13.70 -14.14 10.96
CA TYR A 212 -14.21 -12.98 10.24
C TYR A 212 -13.07 -12.00 9.99
N ILE A 213 -12.69 -11.74 8.75
CA ILE A 213 -11.57 -10.85 8.44
C ILE A 213 -12.11 -9.43 8.18
N PRO A 214 -11.77 -8.43 9.03
CA PRO A 214 -12.28 -7.08 8.89
C PRO A 214 -11.44 -6.22 7.95
N LYS A 215 -12.04 -5.13 7.45
CA LYS A 215 -11.40 -3.97 6.83
C LYS A 215 -10.41 -4.32 5.72
N VAL A 216 -10.71 -5.36 4.94
CA VAL A 216 -9.94 -5.69 3.72
C VAL A 216 -10.19 -4.62 2.66
N GLU A 217 -9.16 -4.23 1.91
CA GLU A 217 -9.24 -3.21 0.85
C GLU A 217 -8.89 -3.77 -0.54
N SER A 218 -8.33 -4.97 -0.64
CA SER A 218 -7.98 -5.55 -1.95
C SER A 218 -7.97 -7.07 -1.97
N ALA A 219 -8.04 -7.65 -3.17
CA ALA A 219 -7.86 -9.07 -3.37
C ALA A 219 -6.45 -9.55 -2.96
N ALA A 220 -5.44 -8.69 -3.07
CA ALA A 220 -4.07 -9.01 -2.64
C ALA A 220 -3.96 -9.21 -1.12
N GLU A 221 -4.77 -8.49 -0.34
CA GLU A 221 -4.90 -8.68 1.10
C GLU A 221 -5.68 -9.95 1.43
N ALA A 222 -6.76 -10.25 0.71
CA ALA A 222 -7.47 -11.51 0.85
C ALA A 222 -6.56 -12.72 0.55
N ALA A 223 -5.69 -12.60 -0.46
CA ALA A 223 -4.65 -13.59 -0.75
C ALA A 223 -3.64 -13.71 0.41
N TRP A 224 -3.21 -12.59 1.01
CA TRP A 224 -2.32 -12.61 2.17
C TRP A 224 -2.92 -13.36 3.36
N TYR A 225 -4.19 -13.12 3.69
CA TYR A 225 -4.89 -13.87 4.73
C TYR A 225 -5.03 -15.35 4.37
N SER A 226 -5.36 -15.67 3.12
CA SER A 226 -5.44 -17.06 2.66
C SER A 226 -4.11 -17.80 2.75
N ASP A 227 -3.00 -17.14 2.43
CA ASP A 227 -1.66 -17.73 2.52
C ASP A 227 -1.21 -17.87 3.99
N LEU A 228 -1.52 -16.89 4.84
CA LEU A 228 -1.26 -16.96 6.29
C LEU A 228 -1.99 -18.16 6.92
N LEU A 229 -3.27 -18.36 6.60
CA LEU A 229 -4.04 -19.50 7.10
C LEU A 229 -3.47 -20.84 6.61
N ALA A 230 -3.06 -20.91 5.35
CA ALA A 230 -2.42 -22.11 4.81
C ALA A 230 -1.09 -22.44 5.52
N ALA A 231 -0.29 -21.42 5.85
CA ALA A 231 0.94 -21.59 6.62
C ALA A 231 0.65 -22.05 8.05
N MET A 232 -0.36 -21.49 8.71
CA MET A 232 -0.80 -21.92 10.04
C MET A 232 -1.27 -23.38 10.05
N GLU A 233 -2.03 -23.80 9.03
CA GLU A 233 -2.49 -25.18 8.84
C GLU A 233 -1.34 -26.16 8.61
N ALA A 234 -0.41 -25.80 7.73
CA ALA A 234 0.79 -26.60 7.46
C ALA A 234 1.63 -26.76 8.74
N ALA A 235 1.82 -25.68 9.50
CA ALA A 235 2.64 -25.68 10.72
C ALA A 235 2.10 -26.60 11.83
N ILE A 236 0.79 -26.84 11.87
CA ILE A 236 0.19 -27.78 12.83
C ILE A 236 -0.13 -29.16 12.23
N GLY A 237 0.19 -29.38 10.95
CA GLY A 237 0.01 -30.66 10.27
C GLY A 237 -1.44 -31.02 9.95
N VAL A 238 -2.29 -30.03 9.64
CA VAL A 238 -3.66 -30.26 9.16
C VAL A 238 -3.80 -29.95 7.67
N PRO A 239 -4.80 -30.53 6.96
CA PRO A 239 -5.00 -30.23 5.55
C PRO A 239 -5.24 -28.75 5.28
N VAL A 240 -4.61 -28.23 4.22
CA VAL A 240 -4.82 -26.84 3.78
C VAL A 240 -6.26 -26.64 3.31
N GLY A 241 -6.89 -25.55 3.72
CA GLY A 241 -8.31 -25.26 3.43
C GLY A 241 -9.28 -25.79 4.48
N LEU A 242 -8.82 -26.34 5.60
CA LEU A 242 -9.66 -26.80 6.71
C LEU A 242 -10.38 -25.63 7.37
N THR A 243 -9.66 -24.54 7.59
CA THR A 243 -10.11 -23.31 8.24
C THR A 243 -10.98 -22.53 7.29
N LYS A 244 -12.16 -22.13 7.76
CA LYS A 244 -13.10 -21.34 6.96
C LYS A 244 -13.16 -19.90 7.44
N VAL A 245 -13.33 -18.99 6.49
CA VAL A 245 -13.37 -17.55 6.76
C VAL A 245 -14.52 -16.85 6.06
N MET A 246 -14.96 -15.75 6.66
CA MET A 246 -15.78 -14.75 6.01
C MET A 246 -15.00 -13.43 5.95
N PHE A 247 -15.14 -12.65 4.88
CA PHE A 247 -14.55 -11.32 4.79
C PHE A 247 -15.63 -10.25 4.91
N LEU A 248 -15.36 -9.19 5.68
CA LEU A 248 -16.21 -8.01 5.67
C LEU A 248 -15.86 -7.15 4.46
N ILE A 249 -16.82 -6.98 3.55
CA ILE A 249 -16.80 -5.96 2.50
C ILE A 249 -17.32 -4.67 3.12
N GLU A 250 -16.40 -3.95 3.74
CA GLU A 250 -16.68 -2.72 4.48
C GLU A 250 -15.71 -1.58 4.12
N SER A 251 -15.08 -1.69 2.96
CA SER A 251 -14.26 -0.63 2.36
C SER A 251 -14.66 -0.41 0.90
N LEU A 252 -14.55 0.83 0.44
CA LEU A 252 -14.86 1.19 -0.93
C LEU A 252 -14.00 0.41 -1.94
N PRO A 253 -12.67 0.31 -1.79
CA PRO A 253 -11.85 -0.48 -2.71
C PRO A 253 -12.22 -1.97 -2.77
N ALA A 254 -12.61 -2.58 -1.65
CA ALA A 254 -13.03 -3.99 -1.64
C ALA A 254 -14.38 -4.21 -2.34
N ALA A 255 -15.29 -3.24 -2.29
CA ALA A 255 -16.58 -3.32 -2.97
C ALA A 255 -16.45 -3.39 -4.51
N TYR A 256 -15.40 -2.80 -5.08
CA TYR A 256 -15.05 -2.98 -6.49
C TYR A 256 -14.50 -4.39 -6.79
N GLN A 257 -13.79 -5.00 -5.83
CA GLN A 257 -13.01 -6.24 -5.97
C GLN A 257 -13.67 -7.49 -5.37
N VAL A 258 -15.00 -7.53 -5.26
CA VAL A 258 -15.71 -8.63 -4.58
C VAL A 258 -15.38 -10.01 -5.18
N GLU A 259 -15.45 -10.19 -6.50
CA GLU A 259 -15.16 -11.49 -7.13
C GLU A 259 -13.67 -11.86 -7.01
N GLU A 260 -12.78 -10.88 -7.10
CA GLU A 260 -11.33 -11.05 -6.96
C GLU A 260 -10.94 -11.46 -5.52
N ILE A 261 -11.57 -10.87 -4.51
CA ILE A 261 -11.40 -11.26 -3.09
C ILE A 261 -11.85 -12.71 -2.89
N LEU A 262 -13.02 -13.08 -3.41
CA LEU A 262 -13.51 -14.44 -3.32
C LEU A 262 -12.55 -15.43 -4.02
N PHE A 263 -12.05 -15.08 -5.21
CA PHE A 263 -11.13 -15.93 -5.96
C PHE A 263 -9.79 -16.09 -5.25
N ALA A 264 -9.22 -14.99 -4.73
CA ALA A 264 -7.99 -14.98 -3.97
C ALA A 264 -8.08 -15.88 -2.72
N ALA A 265 -9.22 -15.86 -2.05
CA ALA A 265 -9.45 -16.61 -0.81
C ALA A 265 -10.23 -17.93 -1.01
N ARG A 266 -10.45 -18.40 -2.25
CA ARG A 266 -11.34 -19.54 -2.58
C ARG A 266 -11.04 -20.85 -1.85
N ARG A 267 -9.84 -21.01 -1.29
CA ARG A 267 -9.45 -22.17 -0.48
C ARG A 267 -10.14 -22.18 0.90
N HIS A 268 -10.39 -21.00 1.46
CA HIS A 268 -10.85 -20.79 2.84
C HIS A 268 -12.19 -20.07 2.94
N VAL A 269 -12.55 -19.21 1.97
CA VAL A 269 -13.76 -18.39 2.05
C VAL A 269 -15.04 -19.24 2.04
N ILE A 270 -16.00 -18.88 2.87
CA ILE A 270 -17.36 -19.45 2.89
C ILE A 270 -18.46 -18.38 2.88
N GLY A 271 -18.10 -17.11 3.10
CA GLY A 271 -19.05 -16.01 3.05
C GLY A 271 -18.39 -14.65 2.92
N LEU A 272 -19.18 -13.65 2.56
CA LEU A 272 -18.87 -12.23 2.72
C LEU A 272 -19.93 -11.58 3.59
N ASN A 273 -19.56 -10.52 4.30
CA ASN A 273 -20.48 -9.68 5.05
C ASN A 273 -20.45 -8.24 4.53
N LEU A 274 -21.59 -7.55 4.55
CA LEU A 274 -21.65 -6.12 4.25
C LEU A 274 -21.63 -5.29 5.54
N GLY A 275 -20.48 -4.69 5.87
CA GLY A 275 -20.33 -3.78 7.01
C GLY A 275 -20.87 -2.39 6.70
N ARG A 276 -22.07 -2.04 7.17
CA ARG A 276 -22.77 -0.78 6.81
C ARG A 276 -21.98 0.48 7.21
N TRP A 277 -21.61 0.62 8.49
CA TRP A 277 -21.01 1.86 9.00
C TRP A 277 -19.56 2.05 8.54
N ASP A 278 -18.76 0.98 8.53
CA ASP A 278 -17.38 1.05 8.04
C ASP A 278 -17.32 1.31 6.53
N TYR A 279 -18.25 0.73 5.75
CA TYR A 279 -18.36 1.03 4.32
C TYR A 279 -18.66 2.52 4.09
N MET A 280 -19.62 3.08 4.82
CA MET A 280 -19.94 4.52 4.75
C MET A 280 -18.77 5.39 5.19
N ALA A 281 -18.08 5.03 6.28
CA ALA A 281 -16.87 5.72 6.71
C ALA A 281 -15.81 5.68 5.60
N SER A 282 -15.62 4.52 4.95
CA SER A 282 -14.69 4.38 3.83
C SER A 282 -15.08 5.28 2.65
N LEU A 283 -16.37 5.38 2.32
CA LEU A 283 -16.86 6.28 1.26
C LEU A 283 -16.53 7.75 1.56
N ILE A 284 -16.82 8.23 2.77
CA ILE A 284 -16.43 9.60 3.19
C ILE A 284 -14.92 9.76 3.10
N HIS A 285 -14.15 8.77 3.58
CA HIS A 285 -12.70 8.85 3.60
C HIS A 285 -12.12 9.00 2.19
N PHE A 286 -12.61 8.23 1.22
CA PHE A 286 -12.17 8.30 -0.18
C PHE A 286 -12.70 9.55 -0.92
N LYS A 287 -13.88 10.04 -0.54
CA LYS A 287 -14.51 11.25 -1.11
C LYS A 287 -14.21 12.52 -0.32
N LEU A 288 -13.31 12.48 0.67
CA LEU A 288 -13.09 13.57 1.61
C LEU A 288 -12.70 14.89 0.90
N ALA A 289 -11.97 14.79 -0.20
CA ALA A 289 -11.52 15.95 -0.98
C ALA A 289 -12.59 16.53 -1.92
N ASP A 290 -13.69 15.82 -2.18
CA ASP A 290 -14.73 16.21 -3.13
C ASP A 290 -15.82 17.07 -2.45
N PRO A 291 -15.94 18.37 -2.75
CA PRO A 291 -16.95 19.24 -2.15
C PRO A 291 -18.38 18.92 -2.61
N ASN A 292 -18.55 18.15 -3.70
CA ASN A 292 -19.87 17.79 -4.23
C ASN A 292 -20.40 16.46 -3.68
N TRP A 293 -19.59 15.75 -2.89
CA TRP A 293 -19.97 14.49 -2.28
C TRP A 293 -19.99 14.66 -0.76
N ILE A 294 -21.10 15.15 -0.20
CA ILE A 294 -21.27 15.36 1.25
C ILE A 294 -22.26 14.34 1.80
N LEU A 295 -21.84 13.54 2.77
CA LEU A 295 -22.75 12.58 3.38
C LEU A 295 -23.70 13.29 4.37
N PRO A 296 -25.03 13.09 4.25
CA PRO A 296 -25.99 13.63 5.21
C PRO A 296 -25.87 12.94 6.58
N ASP A 297 -26.65 13.43 7.55
CA ASP A 297 -26.76 12.85 8.89
C ASP A 297 -27.06 11.34 8.82
N ARG A 298 -26.19 10.52 9.42
CA ARG A 298 -26.21 9.03 9.38
C ARG A 298 -27.60 8.47 9.61
N ASN A 299 -28.28 8.95 10.64
CA ASN A 299 -29.57 8.42 11.09
C ASN A 299 -30.74 8.81 10.18
N THR A 300 -30.51 9.70 9.19
CA THR A 300 -31.54 10.22 8.30
C THR A 300 -31.55 9.58 6.92
N ILE A 301 -30.57 8.72 6.65
CA ILE A 301 -30.42 8.02 5.38
C ILE A 301 -31.39 6.83 5.35
N PRO A 302 -32.34 6.78 4.39
CA PRO A 302 -33.25 5.65 4.25
C PRO A 302 -32.47 4.36 3.94
N HIS A 303 -33.02 3.22 4.34
CA HIS A 303 -32.36 1.92 4.19
C HIS A 303 -32.45 1.36 2.76
N ASP A 304 -33.33 1.90 1.93
CA ASP A 304 -33.72 1.42 0.60
C ASP A 304 -33.19 2.27 -0.56
N ILE A 305 -32.24 3.18 -0.31
CA ILE A 305 -31.67 4.04 -1.36
C ILE A 305 -30.72 3.29 -2.31
N THR A 306 -30.65 3.76 -3.56
CA THR A 306 -29.78 3.22 -4.63
C THR A 306 -28.34 2.98 -4.18
N PHE A 307 -27.82 3.88 -3.35
CA PHE A 307 -26.49 3.78 -2.75
C PHE A 307 -26.20 2.42 -2.10
N PHE A 308 -27.10 1.93 -1.26
CA PHE A 308 -26.94 0.62 -0.61
C PHE A 308 -27.40 -0.53 -1.50
N GLN A 309 -28.42 -0.30 -2.32
CA GLN A 309 -28.97 -1.36 -3.18
C GLN A 309 -27.96 -1.85 -4.22
N ASN A 310 -27.15 -0.95 -4.78
CA ASN A 310 -26.11 -1.30 -5.75
C ASN A 310 -25.08 -2.28 -5.17
N ILE A 311 -24.54 -2.00 -3.98
CA ILE A 311 -23.56 -2.90 -3.35
C ILE A 311 -24.22 -4.16 -2.79
N ARG A 312 -25.44 -4.07 -2.23
CA ARG A 312 -26.18 -5.22 -1.69
C ARG A 312 -26.47 -6.26 -2.78
N THR A 313 -27.06 -5.82 -3.90
CA THR A 313 -27.39 -6.69 -5.03
C THR A 313 -26.12 -7.31 -5.63
N ARG A 314 -25.08 -6.50 -5.84
CA ARG A 314 -23.78 -6.97 -6.34
C ARG A 314 -23.17 -8.03 -5.43
N LEU A 315 -23.16 -7.81 -4.12
CA LEU A 315 -22.56 -8.74 -3.17
C LEU A 315 -23.26 -10.09 -3.22
N VAL A 316 -24.59 -10.09 -3.18
CA VAL A 316 -25.41 -11.31 -3.29
C VAL A 316 -25.11 -12.07 -4.59
N ASP A 317 -25.17 -11.39 -5.73
CA ASP A 317 -24.94 -12.04 -7.03
C ASP A 317 -23.52 -12.60 -7.18
N CYS A 318 -22.51 -11.84 -6.75
CA CYS A 318 -21.13 -12.30 -6.77
C CYS A 318 -20.93 -13.51 -5.85
N CYS A 319 -21.47 -13.50 -4.63
CA CYS A 319 -21.38 -14.61 -3.70
C CYS A 319 -22.08 -15.87 -4.22
N HIS A 320 -23.36 -15.75 -4.61
CA HIS A 320 -24.19 -16.88 -5.01
C HIS A 320 -23.71 -17.54 -6.29
N ARG A 321 -23.22 -16.74 -7.26
CA ARG A 321 -22.59 -17.29 -8.48
C ARG A 321 -21.43 -18.22 -8.13
N ARG A 322 -20.69 -17.94 -7.05
CA ARG A 322 -19.51 -18.70 -6.61
C ARG A 322 -19.80 -19.75 -5.53
N GLY A 323 -21.07 -19.93 -5.13
CA GLY A 323 -21.46 -20.86 -4.06
C GLY A 323 -21.03 -20.40 -2.67
N VAL A 324 -20.87 -19.08 -2.49
CA VAL A 324 -20.42 -18.42 -1.26
C VAL A 324 -21.62 -17.74 -0.60
N LEU A 325 -21.65 -17.65 0.73
CA LEU A 325 -22.72 -16.95 1.46
C LEU A 325 -22.57 -15.42 1.39
N ALA A 326 -23.67 -14.68 1.31
CA ALA A 326 -23.75 -13.24 1.51
C ALA A 326 -24.51 -12.95 2.81
N ILE A 327 -23.84 -12.32 3.78
CA ILE A 327 -24.41 -11.97 5.09
C ILE A 327 -24.66 -10.46 5.17
N GLY A 328 -25.86 -10.10 5.62
CA GLY A 328 -26.30 -8.72 5.86
C GLY A 328 -25.61 -8.08 7.07
N GLY A 329 -25.81 -6.78 7.22
CA GLY A 329 -25.13 -5.97 8.22
C GLY A 329 -25.79 -6.03 9.60
N MET A 330 -25.20 -5.27 10.54
CA MET A 330 -25.72 -5.13 11.90
C MET A 330 -26.92 -4.17 11.96
N THR A 331 -27.93 -4.54 12.74
CA THR A 331 -28.90 -3.58 13.28
C THR A 331 -28.59 -3.36 14.77
N ALA A 332 -27.88 -2.27 15.08
CA ALA A 332 -27.24 -2.02 16.39
C ALA A 332 -28.20 -1.68 17.55
N ILE A 333 -29.45 -2.10 17.48
CA ILE A 333 -30.49 -1.76 18.46
C ILE A 333 -30.20 -2.47 19.79
N PHE A 334 -30.23 -1.74 20.90
CA PHE A 334 -30.13 -2.30 22.25
C PHE A 334 -31.52 -2.29 22.92
N PRO A 335 -32.08 -3.45 23.29
CA PRO A 335 -33.41 -3.52 23.88
C PRO A 335 -33.51 -2.80 25.22
N ASP A 336 -34.57 -2.01 25.41
CA ASP A 336 -34.87 -1.36 26.68
C ASP A 336 -36.04 -2.08 27.38
N ARG A 337 -35.73 -2.81 28.45
CA ARG A 337 -36.76 -3.54 29.22
C ARG A 337 -37.56 -2.64 30.16
N ALA A 338 -37.11 -1.41 30.40
CA ALA A 338 -37.80 -0.44 31.24
C ALA A 338 -38.76 0.44 30.41
N ASN A 339 -38.45 0.69 29.13
CA ASN A 339 -39.31 1.44 28.22
C ASN A 339 -39.87 0.56 27.09
N LEU A 340 -41.03 -0.06 27.36
CA LEU A 340 -41.68 -1.00 26.44
C LEU A 340 -42.07 -0.39 25.09
N GLU A 341 -42.44 0.90 25.05
CA GLU A 341 -42.85 1.56 23.81
C GLU A 341 -41.67 1.80 22.87
N ILE A 342 -40.56 2.33 23.40
CA ILE A 342 -39.32 2.53 22.62
C ILE A 342 -38.80 1.17 22.14
N ASN A 343 -38.83 0.15 22.99
CA ASN A 343 -38.41 -1.20 22.62
C ASN A 343 -39.27 -1.79 21.49
N ALA A 344 -40.59 -1.62 21.53
CA ALA A 344 -41.47 -2.09 20.46
C ALA A 344 -41.16 -1.44 19.11
N ARG A 345 -40.96 -0.11 19.08
CA ARG A 345 -40.58 0.63 17.86
C ARG A 345 -39.22 0.18 17.32
N ALA A 346 -38.25 -0.04 18.21
CA ALA A 346 -36.93 -0.49 17.82
C ALA A 346 -36.97 -1.92 17.24
N MET A 347 -37.75 -2.83 17.84
CA MET A 347 -37.92 -4.20 17.32
C MET A 347 -38.64 -4.24 15.97
N GLU A 348 -39.58 -3.33 15.70
CA GLU A 348 -40.22 -3.24 14.39
C GLU A 348 -39.25 -2.72 13.32
N ARG A 349 -38.39 -1.76 13.68
CA ARG A 349 -37.31 -1.29 12.80
C ARG A 349 -36.33 -2.43 12.47
N LEU A 350 -35.98 -3.26 13.44
CA LEU A 350 -35.19 -4.48 13.22
C LEU A 350 -35.88 -5.42 12.24
N ARG A 351 -37.17 -5.72 12.46
CA ARG A 351 -37.95 -6.60 11.57
C ARG A 351 -37.94 -6.09 10.13
N ALA A 352 -38.19 -4.80 9.92
CA ALA A 352 -38.21 -4.18 8.59
C ALA A 352 -36.84 -4.26 7.90
N ASP A 353 -35.75 -3.94 8.61
CA ASP A 353 -34.39 -4.00 8.08
C ASP A 353 -34.00 -5.43 7.69
N LYS A 354 -34.29 -6.42 8.56
CA LYS A 354 -33.98 -7.84 8.28
C LYS A 354 -34.83 -8.43 7.16
N LYS A 355 -36.10 -8.01 7.07
CA LYS A 355 -36.95 -8.37 5.93
C LYS A 355 -36.42 -7.81 4.61
N ASN A 356 -35.87 -6.59 4.63
CA ASN A 356 -35.26 -6.00 3.45
C ASN A 356 -34.01 -6.79 3.01
N GLU A 357 -33.11 -7.13 3.94
CA GLU A 357 -31.93 -7.97 3.66
C GLU A 357 -32.34 -9.33 3.08
N ALA A 358 -33.31 -10.01 3.70
CA ALA A 358 -33.83 -11.28 3.21
C ALA A 358 -34.44 -11.15 1.80
N SER A 359 -35.19 -10.08 1.52
CA SER A 359 -35.84 -9.86 0.21
C SER A 359 -34.87 -9.63 -0.94
N ILE A 360 -33.66 -9.11 -0.66
CA ILE A 360 -32.58 -8.94 -1.64
C ILE A 360 -31.81 -10.25 -1.83
N GLY A 361 -32.06 -11.28 -1.02
CA GLY A 361 -31.42 -12.58 -1.16
C GLY A 361 -30.18 -12.78 -0.27
N PHE A 362 -29.93 -11.94 0.73
CA PHE A 362 -28.91 -12.27 1.74
C PHE A 362 -29.22 -13.60 2.43
N ASP A 363 -28.20 -14.41 2.74
CA ASP A 363 -28.36 -15.71 3.41
C ASP A 363 -28.63 -15.58 4.91
N GLY A 364 -28.30 -14.42 5.48
CA GLY A 364 -28.51 -14.13 6.89
C GLY A 364 -28.15 -12.69 7.25
N ALA A 365 -28.15 -12.39 8.54
CA ALA A 365 -27.90 -11.05 9.06
C ALA A 365 -27.07 -11.07 10.36
N TRP A 366 -26.71 -9.86 10.83
CA TRP A 366 -26.11 -9.64 12.14
C TRP A 366 -27.08 -9.01 13.14
N THR A 367 -26.97 -9.47 14.38
CA THR A 367 -27.66 -8.92 15.57
C THR A 367 -26.69 -8.71 16.72
N GLY A 368 -26.94 -7.70 17.56
CA GLY A 368 -26.06 -7.35 18.69
C GLY A 368 -26.59 -7.80 20.06
N HIS A 369 -27.79 -8.39 20.12
CA HIS A 369 -28.41 -8.79 21.39
C HIS A 369 -29.21 -10.08 21.28
N PRO A 370 -29.17 -11.00 22.28
CA PRO A 370 -29.89 -12.28 22.24
C PRO A 370 -31.41 -12.16 21.97
N ASP A 371 -32.07 -11.13 22.51
CA ASP A 371 -33.51 -10.90 22.32
C ASP A 371 -33.90 -10.63 20.83
N GLN A 372 -32.93 -10.43 19.94
CA GLN A 372 -33.14 -10.17 18.51
C GLN A 372 -33.15 -11.44 17.64
N HIS A 373 -32.60 -12.54 18.15
CA HIS A 373 -32.40 -13.79 17.42
C HIS A 373 -33.67 -14.28 16.71
N ALA A 374 -34.75 -14.45 17.47
CA ALA A 374 -36.01 -15.01 16.94
C ALA A 374 -36.64 -14.11 15.87
N ILE A 375 -36.49 -12.78 16.00
CA ILE A 375 -37.01 -11.82 15.03
C ILE A 375 -36.23 -11.90 13.73
N ALA A 376 -34.89 -11.94 13.82
CA ALA A 376 -34.01 -12.02 12.66
C ALA A 376 -34.22 -13.32 11.88
N ILE A 377 -34.16 -14.48 12.55
CA ILE A 377 -34.37 -15.81 11.92
C ILE A 377 -35.71 -15.89 11.19
N ALA A 378 -36.77 -15.34 11.77
CA ALA A 378 -38.11 -15.38 11.18
C ALA A 378 -38.24 -14.60 9.85
N GLN A 379 -37.29 -13.72 9.51
CA GLN A 379 -37.32 -12.99 8.25
C GLN A 379 -36.71 -13.78 7.09
N PHE A 380 -35.87 -14.79 7.35
CA PHE A 380 -35.18 -15.56 6.32
C PHE A 380 -35.95 -16.84 5.97
N PRO A 381 -36.24 -17.09 4.68
CA PRO A 381 -37.16 -18.16 4.26
C PRO A 381 -36.56 -19.56 4.34
N SER A 382 -35.24 -19.68 4.33
CA SER A 382 -34.49 -20.94 4.28
C SER A 382 -33.12 -20.76 4.94
N PRO A 383 -32.41 -21.85 5.30
CA PRO A 383 -31.08 -21.78 5.90
C PRO A 383 -30.06 -20.89 5.15
N ASN A 384 -30.19 -20.82 3.82
CA ASN A 384 -29.49 -19.92 2.92
C ASN A 384 -30.36 -19.71 1.66
N GLN A 385 -29.98 -18.75 0.82
CA GLN A 385 -30.65 -18.30 -0.39
C GLN A 385 -29.73 -18.38 -1.63
N LEU A 386 -28.74 -19.28 -1.65
CA LEU A 386 -27.72 -19.40 -2.71
C LEU A 386 -28.26 -19.53 -4.15
N SER A 387 -29.55 -19.86 -4.34
CA SER A 387 -30.21 -19.93 -5.65
C SER A 387 -30.75 -18.58 -6.14
N VAL A 388 -30.82 -17.56 -5.28
CA VAL A 388 -31.30 -16.22 -5.63
C VAL A 388 -30.21 -15.50 -6.45
N THR A 389 -30.60 -14.95 -7.59
CA THR A 389 -29.72 -14.14 -8.45
C THR A 389 -30.54 -13.04 -9.10
N HIS A 390 -29.91 -11.91 -9.42
CA HIS A 390 -30.56 -10.75 -10.03
C HIS A 390 -30.06 -10.57 -11.46
N SER A 391 -30.61 -11.33 -12.40
CA SER A 391 -30.16 -11.34 -13.80
C SER A 391 -30.30 -9.99 -14.52
N GLU A 392 -31.16 -9.09 -14.04
CA GLU A 392 -31.38 -7.77 -14.61
C GLU A 392 -30.46 -6.68 -14.00
N ALA A 393 -29.75 -6.97 -12.91
CA ALA A 393 -28.89 -5.98 -12.25
C ALA A 393 -27.58 -5.75 -13.04
N PRO A 394 -27.08 -4.51 -13.13
CA PRO A 394 -25.79 -4.24 -13.76
C PRO A 394 -24.66 -4.98 -13.05
N ARG A 395 -23.79 -5.64 -13.81
CA ARG A 395 -22.63 -6.35 -13.24
C ARG A 395 -21.65 -5.40 -12.52
N ARG A 396 -21.49 -4.18 -13.04
CA ARG A 396 -20.59 -3.14 -12.54
C ARG A 396 -21.40 -1.86 -12.23
N PRO A 397 -22.21 -1.84 -11.15
CA PRO A 397 -23.04 -0.68 -10.80
C PRO A 397 -22.16 0.50 -10.31
N ASP A 398 -22.71 1.71 -10.30
CA ASP A 398 -22.04 2.84 -9.63
C ASP A 398 -22.08 2.63 -8.11
N LEU A 399 -20.91 2.53 -7.48
CA LEU A 399 -20.77 2.34 -6.03
C LEU A 399 -20.57 3.65 -5.27
N THR A 400 -20.47 4.78 -5.97
CA THR A 400 -20.33 6.11 -5.35
C THR A 400 -21.35 7.13 -5.86
N PRO A 401 -22.65 6.77 -5.98
CA PRO A 401 -23.63 7.71 -6.50
C PRO A 401 -23.73 8.93 -5.58
N SER A 402 -24.20 10.04 -6.15
CA SER A 402 -24.33 11.31 -5.42
C SER A 402 -25.27 11.15 -4.21
N PRO A 403 -24.88 11.64 -3.02
CA PRO A 403 -25.74 11.66 -1.84
C PRO A 403 -26.70 12.85 -1.83
N ALA A 404 -26.78 13.64 -2.90
CA ALA A 404 -27.69 14.77 -2.97
C ALA A 404 -29.16 14.30 -2.85
N GLY A 405 -29.92 14.89 -1.92
CA GLY A 405 -31.35 14.62 -1.73
C GLY A 405 -31.72 13.33 -0.97
N ILE A 406 -30.75 12.52 -0.53
CA ILE A 406 -31.04 11.25 0.18
C ILE A 406 -31.22 11.41 1.70
N GLY A 407 -31.00 12.60 2.25
CA GLY A 407 -31.00 12.88 3.67
C GLY A 407 -30.78 14.36 3.94
N ALA A 408 -30.58 14.72 5.21
CA ALA A 408 -30.39 16.11 5.64
C ALA A 408 -29.04 16.29 6.33
N VAL A 409 -28.49 17.50 6.24
CA VAL A 409 -27.39 17.95 7.10
C VAL A 409 -27.96 18.98 8.05
N THR A 410 -28.07 18.65 9.33
CA THR A 410 -28.73 19.50 10.35
C THR A 410 -27.75 19.91 11.45
N VAL A 411 -28.10 20.99 12.17
CA VAL A 411 -27.39 21.36 13.40
C VAL A 411 -27.53 20.25 14.44
N ALA A 412 -28.74 19.72 14.61
CA ALA A 412 -29.03 18.66 15.57
C ALA A 412 -28.21 17.39 15.29
N GLY A 413 -28.15 16.94 14.04
CA GLY A 413 -27.38 15.76 13.65
C GLY A 413 -25.88 15.93 13.79
N THR A 414 -25.35 17.15 13.61
CA THR A 414 -23.93 17.43 13.89
C THR A 414 -23.64 17.38 15.39
N LYS A 415 -24.53 17.91 16.23
CA LYS A 415 -24.40 17.81 17.71
C LYS A 415 -24.54 16.38 18.21
N ASP A 416 -25.45 15.59 17.65
CA ASP A 416 -25.60 14.15 17.95
C ASP A 416 -24.32 13.37 17.60
N ALA A 417 -23.70 13.66 16.46
CA ALA A 417 -22.41 13.10 16.07
C ALA A 417 -21.30 13.44 17.09
N ILE A 418 -21.22 14.72 17.50
CA ILE A 418 -20.28 15.19 18.53
C ILE A 418 -20.50 14.47 19.85
N ARG A 419 -21.74 14.42 20.34
CA ARG A 419 -22.08 13.70 21.58
C ARG A 419 -21.69 12.23 21.49
N THR A 420 -21.96 11.58 20.37
CA THR A 420 -21.67 10.16 20.18
C THR A 420 -20.17 9.86 20.22
N VAL A 421 -19.32 10.67 19.58
CA VAL A 421 -17.85 10.45 19.63
C VAL A 421 -17.30 10.66 21.05
N ILE A 422 -17.83 11.64 21.81
CA ILE A 422 -17.46 11.84 23.22
C ILE A 422 -17.83 10.62 24.07
N GLU A 423 -19.09 10.16 23.96
CA GLU A 423 -19.61 9.02 24.73
C GLU A 423 -18.85 7.73 24.41
N TYR A 424 -18.61 7.46 23.12
CA TYR A 424 -17.83 6.30 22.69
C TYR A 424 -16.41 6.33 23.26
N ARG A 425 -15.69 7.45 23.12
CA ARG A 425 -14.31 7.59 23.61
C ARG A 425 -14.22 7.55 25.14
N TYR A 426 -15.23 8.04 25.84
CA TYR A 426 -15.34 7.81 27.28
C TYR A 426 -15.48 6.32 27.61
N GLY A 427 -16.25 5.57 26.83
CA GLY A 427 -16.33 4.10 26.93
C GLY A 427 -14.96 3.45 26.83
N VAL A 428 -14.18 3.81 25.81
CA VAL A 428 -12.81 3.30 25.60
C VAL A 428 -11.91 3.64 26.80
N LEU A 429 -11.97 4.87 27.32
CA LEU A 429 -11.24 5.28 28.53
C LEU A 429 -11.69 4.54 29.81
N CYS A 430 -12.82 3.86 29.76
CA CYS A 430 -13.33 2.99 30.82
C CYS A 430 -13.11 1.50 30.54
N GLY A 431 -12.34 1.13 29.50
CA GLY A 431 -12.09 -0.27 29.14
C GLY A 431 -13.24 -0.92 28.37
N LEU A 432 -14.10 -0.13 27.72
CA LEU A 432 -15.26 -0.62 26.97
C LEU A 432 -15.14 -0.21 25.49
N GLY A 433 -14.84 -1.17 24.61
CA GLY A 433 -14.84 -0.95 23.16
C GLY A 433 -16.23 -0.98 22.52
N ALA A 434 -17.23 -1.48 23.25
CA ALA A 434 -18.65 -1.42 22.89
C ALA A 434 -19.43 -0.72 23.99
N ARG A 435 -20.18 0.32 23.62
CA ARG A 435 -20.94 1.13 24.56
C ARG A 435 -22.36 1.35 24.08
N MET A 436 -23.30 1.22 25.02
CA MET A 436 -24.67 1.63 24.77
C MET A 436 -24.77 3.16 24.78
N ILE A 437 -25.20 3.73 23.66
CA ILE A 437 -25.35 5.17 23.46
C ILE A 437 -26.80 5.44 23.05
N LYS A 438 -27.39 6.49 23.62
CA LYS A 438 -28.73 6.97 23.25
C LYS A 438 -28.66 7.63 21.87
N GLY A 439 -29.53 7.22 20.95
CA GLY A 439 -29.66 7.89 19.65
C GLY A 439 -30.90 8.79 19.60
N TYR A 440 -30.80 9.87 18.83
CA TYR A 440 -31.85 10.88 18.71
C TYR A 440 -32.27 11.09 17.24
N ASP A 441 -33.53 11.50 17.02
CA ASP A 441 -34.02 11.93 15.69
C ASP A 441 -33.70 13.40 15.38
N ARG A 442 -34.12 13.87 14.20
CA ARG A 442 -33.93 15.26 13.74
C ARG A 442 -34.60 16.30 14.64
N GLN A 443 -35.61 15.90 15.42
CA GLN A 443 -36.34 16.75 16.36
C GLN A 443 -35.74 16.68 17.78
N GLY A 444 -34.70 15.88 17.99
CA GLY A 444 -34.05 15.68 19.29
C GLY A 444 -34.77 14.69 20.20
N ASN A 445 -35.73 13.91 19.70
CA ASN A 445 -36.41 12.89 20.49
C ASN A 445 -35.56 11.61 20.57
N LEU A 446 -35.59 10.93 21.72
CA LEU A 446 -34.94 9.64 21.91
C LEU A 446 -35.60 8.59 21.00
N ILE A 447 -34.81 8.00 20.09
CA ILE A 447 -35.30 6.95 19.17
C ILE A 447 -34.90 5.53 19.60
N GLY A 448 -34.02 5.41 20.57
CA GLY A 448 -33.61 4.12 21.12
C GLY A 448 -32.20 4.16 21.70
N ASN A 449 -31.83 3.02 22.28
CA ASN A 449 -30.46 2.75 22.70
C ASN A 449 -29.76 1.96 21.61
N PHE A 450 -28.51 2.29 21.31
CA PHE A 450 -27.71 1.61 20.30
C PHE A 450 -26.43 1.09 20.93
N MET A 451 -26.05 -0.14 20.60
CA MET A 451 -24.75 -0.68 20.98
C MET A 451 -23.73 -0.25 19.91
N GLU A 452 -22.89 0.71 20.23
CA GLU A 452 -21.97 1.35 19.30
C GLU A 452 -20.55 0.85 19.51
N ASP A 453 -19.82 0.67 18.41
CA ASP A 453 -18.43 0.23 18.34
C ASP A 453 -17.54 1.28 17.63
N LEU A 454 -16.28 0.94 17.35
CA LEU A 454 -15.31 1.86 16.74
C LEU A 454 -15.75 2.39 15.36
N ALA A 455 -16.50 1.61 14.58
CA ALA A 455 -16.99 2.06 13.26
C ALA A 455 -17.92 3.27 13.40
N THR A 456 -18.70 3.34 14.48
CA THR A 456 -19.57 4.50 14.77
C THR A 456 -18.77 5.76 15.09
N ASP A 457 -17.71 5.64 15.90
CA ASP A 457 -16.81 6.77 16.13
C ASP A 457 -16.13 7.24 14.84
N ARG A 458 -15.67 6.29 14.02
CA ARG A 458 -14.97 6.56 12.76
C ARG A 458 -15.83 7.34 11.77
N ILE A 459 -17.06 6.88 11.50
CA ILE A 459 -17.96 7.56 10.56
C ILE A 459 -18.28 8.98 11.04
N TYR A 460 -18.60 9.17 12.33
CA TYR A 460 -18.99 10.49 12.83
C TYR A 460 -17.84 11.50 12.81
N ARG A 461 -16.60 11.10 13.16
CA ARG A 461 -15.44 11.99 13.03
C ARG A 461 -15.18 12.39 11.57
N LEU A 462 -15.29 11.45 10.64
CA LEU A 462 -15.14 11.73 9.20
C LEU A 462 -16.25 12.66 8.68
N MET A 463 -17.49 12.46 9.11
CA MET A 463 -18.60 13.36 8.77
C MET A 463 -18.37 14.79 9.27
N ILE A 464 -17.96 14.94 10.54
CA ILE A 464 -17.66 16.26 11.13
C ILE A 464 -16.49 16.91 10.36
N ALA A 465 -15.41 16.17 10.12
CA ALA A 465 -14.25 16.66 9.38
C ALA A 465 -14.60 17.08 7.93
N GLN A 466 -15.41 16.29 7.23
CA GLN A 466 -15.89 16.62 5.88
C GLN A 466 -16.70 17.92 5.87
N ARG A 467 -17.58 18.11 6.85
CA ARG A 467 -18.40 19.33 6.98
C ARG A 467 -17.56 20.57 7.27
N ILE A 468 -16.56 20.45 8.15
CA ILE A 468 -15.60 21.51 8.44
C ILE A 468 -14.81 21.89 7.19
N ARG A 469 -14.23 20.89 6.51
CA ARG A 469 -13.35 21.07 5.35
C ARG A 469 -14.03 21.86 4.22
N HIS A 470 -15.29 21.55 3.96
CA HIS A 470 -16.06 22.15 2.86
C HIS A 470 -16.97 23.31 3.30
N GLY A 471 -16.96 23.67 4.58
CA GLY A 471 -17.79 24.74 5.11
C GLY A 471 -19.29 24.53 4.83
N VAL A 472 -19.78 23.31 5.03
CA VAL A 472 -21.14 22.88 4.66
C VAL A 472 -22.19 23.75 5.37
N VAL A 473 -23.25 24.10 4.65
CA VAL A 473 -24.41 24.83 5.19
C VAL A 473 -25.50 23.83 5.54
N THR A 474 -25.99 23.88 6.78
CA THR A 474 -27.09 23.01 7.25
C THR A 474 -28.44 23.43 6.66
N GLU A 475 -29.47 22.59 6.80
CA GLU A 475 -30.85 22.93 6.39
C GLU A 475 -31.37 24.20 7.10
N GLU A 476 -30.92 24.45 8.33
CA GLU A 476 -31.23 25.64 9.12
C GLU A 476 -30.46 26.90 8.67
N GLY A 477 -29.64 26.82 7.61
CA GLY A 477 -28.86 27.94 7.08
C GLY A 477 -27.56 28.23 7.85
N VAL A 478 -27.13 27.32 8.73
CA VAL A 478 -25.93 27.50 9.55
C VAL A 478 -24.71 26.97 8.81
N ARG A 479 -23.68 27.81 8.63
CA ARG A 479 -22.40 27.37 8.05
C ARG A 479 -21.53 26.71 9.12
N ILE A 480 -21.14 25.46 8.88
CA ILE A 480 -20.25 24.71 9.76
C ILE A 480 -18.80 25.20 9.57
N THR A 481 -18.14 25.57 10.68
CA THR A 481 -16.75 26.04 10.70
C THR A 481 -16.00 25.37 11.86
N PRO A 482 -14.65 25.35 11.86
CA PRO A 482 -13.87 24.78 12.97
C PRO A 482 -14.27 25.39 14.33
N GLY A 483 -14.36 26.72 14.41
CA GLY A 483 -14.71 27.43 15.66
C GLY A 483 -16.11 27.09 16.17
N LEU A 484 -17.09 26.95 15.26
CA LEU A 484 -18.46 26.57 15.64
C LEU A 484 -18.53 25.12 16.14
N VAL A 485 -17.79 24.21 15.51
CA VAL A 485 -17.72 22.82 15.97
C VAL A 485 -17.08 22.73 17.36
N SER A 486 -15.99 23.45 17.61
CA SER A 486 -15.39 23.52 18.96
C SER A 486 -16.36 24.07 20.01
N GLN A 487 -17.16 25.09 19.67
CA GLN A 487 -18.23 25.57 20.55
C GLN A 487 -19.26 24.48 20.85
N TRP A 488 -19.70 23.74 19.83
CA TRP A 488 -20.66 22.64 20.04
C TRP A 488 -20.08 21.47 20.85
N PHE A 489 -18.77 21.19 20.74
CA PHE A 489 -18.11 20.23 21.63
C PHE A 489 -18.19 20.65 23.09
N GLU A 490 -17.98 21.93 23.40
CA GLU A 490 -18.13 22.46 24.76
C GLU A 490 -19.58 22.36 25.24
N GLU A 491 -20.54 22.79 24.42
CA GLU A 491 -21.96 22.72 24.76
C GLU A 491 -22.43 21.29 25.05
N GLU A 492 -22.07 20.32 24.21
CA GLU A 492 -22.46 18.92 24.40
C GLU A 492 -21.72 18.29 25.57
N LEU A 493 -20.44 18.63 25.80
CA LEU A 493 -19.71 18.18 26.99
C LEU A 493 -20.40 18.67 28.27
N GLN A 494 -20.77 19.95 28.37
CA GLN A 494 -21.46 20.49 29.55
C GLN A 494 -22.81 19.80 29.81
N LYS A 495 -23.57 19.47 28.76
CA LYS A 495 -24.81 18.69 28.90
C LYS A 495 -24.55 17.30 29.47
N ILE A 496 -23.56 16.58 28.94
CA ILE A 496 -23.16 15.26 29.45
C ILE A 496 -22.76 15.36 30.92
N LEU A 497 -21.90 16.33 31.28
CA LEU A 497 -21.48 16.53 32.66
C LEU A 497 -22.67 16.81 33.60
N HIS A 498 -23.63 17.63 33.16
CA HIS A 498 -24.84 17.89 33.94
C HIS A 498 -25.69 16.63 34.19
N GLU A 499 -25.85 15.76 33.18
CA GLU A 499 -26.57 14.49 33.30
C GLU A 499 -25.93 13.55 34.34
N HIS A 500 -24.61 13.62 34.51
CA HIS A 500 -23.83 12.78 35.43
C HIS A 500 -23.57 13.42 36.81
N ALA A 501 -24.00 14.66 37.05
CA ALA A 501 -23.66 15.45 38.25
C ALA A 501 -24.02 14.80 39.60
N LYS A 502 -24.99 13.88 39.63
CA LYS A 502 -25.45 13.20 40.85
C LYS A 502 -24.76 11.86 41.11
N GLN A 503 -23.80 11.45 40.29
CA GLN A 503 -23.11 10.17 40.46
C GLN A 503 -22.07 10.24 41.59
N PRO A 504 -21.92 9.18 42.41
CA PRO A 504 -20.97 9.16 43.53
C PRO A 504 -19.51 9.46 43.15
N GLU A 505 -19.11 9.18 41.90
CA GLU A 505 -17.76 9.36 41.37
C GLU A 505 -17.68 10.49 40.32
N TYR A 506 -18.54 11.50 40.43
CA TYR A 506 -18.69 12.56 39.42
C TYR A 506 -17.37 13.18 38.95
N GLN A 507 -16.42 13.46 39.85
CA GLN A 507 -15.14 14.10 39.47
C GLN A 507 -14.32 13.23 38.50
N ALA A 508 -14.16 11.93 38.82
CA ALA A 508 -13.45 11.00 37.93
C ALA A 508 -14.18 10.78 36.61
N VAL A 509 -15.53 10.78 36.65
CA VAL A 509 -16.37 10.71 35.44
C VAL A 509 -16.18 11.96 34.57
N ALA A 510 -16.16 13.15 35.17
CA ALA A 510 -16.01 14.42 34.48
C ALA A 510 -14.64 14.56 33.82
N GLU A 511 -13.56 14.17 34.51
CA GLU A 511 -12.20 14.16 33.95
C GLU A 511 -12.10 13.28 32.70
N LYS A 512 -12.68 12.07 32.74
CA LYS A 512 -12.68 11.16 31.59
C LYS A 512 -13.49 11.70 30.42
N TYR A 513 -14.67 12.29 30.64
CA TYR A 513 -15.45 12.91 29.56
C TYR A 513 -14.72 14.11 28.94
N THR A 514 -14.05 14.92 29.77
CA THR A 514 -13.22 16.04 29.29
C THR A 514 -12.10 15.53 28.40
N ARG A 515 -11.40 14.47 28.82
CA ARG A 515 -10.37 13.81 28.02
C ARG A 515 -10.92 13.20 26.74
N ALA A 516 -12.10 12.55 26.78
CA ALA A 516 -12.76 11.98 25.61
C ALA A 516 -13.14 13.05 24.57
N SER A 517 -13.62 14.21 25.03
CA SER A 517 -13.91 15.36 24.17
C SER A 517 -12.65 15.93 23.53
N ALA A 518 -11.60 16.17 24.31
CA ALA A 518 -10.32 16.64 23.79
C ALA A 518 -9.72 15.68 22.76
N TRP A 519 -9.75 14.37 23.05
CA TRP A 519 -9.26 13.34 22.16
C TRP A 519 -10.04 13.31 20.83
N SER A 520 -11.37 13.40 20.89
CA SER A 520 -12.22 13.44 19.69
C SER A 520 -11.93 14.65 18.81
N GLN A 521 -11.76 15.83 19.42
CA GLN A 521 -11.43 17.07 18.70
C GLN A 521 -10.06 16.98 18.02
N GLU A 522 -9.04 16.43 18.70
CA GLU A 522 -7.71 16.23 18.14
C GLU A 522 -7.74 15.31 16.91
N MET A 523 -8.44 14.17 17.01
CA MET A 523 -8.59 13.24 15.89
C MET A 523 -9.34 13.85 14.70
N ILE A 524 -10.32 14.73 14.92
CA ILE A 524 -11.02 15.45 13.84
C ILE A 524 -10.08 16.47 13.19
N LYS A 525 -9.29 17.18 13.98
CA LYS A 525 -8.32 18.16 13.50
C LYS A 525 -7.27 17.54 12.58
N GLU A 526 -6.75 16.37 12.95
CA GLU A 526 -5.80 15.60 12.13
C GLU A 526 -6.35 15.25 10.73
N ILE A 527 -7.66 15.04 10.60
CA ILE A 527 -8.32 14.77 9.31
C ILE A 527 -8.43 16.06 8.47
N THR A 528 -8.65 17.21 9.10
CA THR A 528 -8.86 18.49 8.42
C THR A 528 -7.56 19.22 8.03
N GLU A 529 -6.45 18.99 8.74
CA GLU A 529 -5.19 19.72 8.58
C GLU A 529 -4.00 18.77 8.26
N PRO A 530 -3.79 18.32 7.01
CA PRO A 530 -2.56 17.63 6.65
C PRO A 530 -1.36 18.59 6.71
N LYS A 531 -0.26 18.18 7.35
CA LYS A 531 0.97 18.97 7.44
C LYS A 531 1.58 19.22 6.05
N VAL A 532 1.71 20.49 5.67
CA VAL A 532 2.44 20.96 4.48
C VAL A 532 3.48 21.98 4.93
N GLU A 533 4.72 21.81 4.46
CA GLU A 533 5.85 22.74 4.68
C GLU A 533 5.68 24.06 3.89
N ALA A 534 6.29 25.13 4.43
CA ALA A 534 6.03 26.54 4.12
C ALA A 534 6.81 27.15 2.93
N ARG A 535 6.34 28.32 2.45
CA ARG A 535 7.03 29.62 2.19
C ARG A 535 6.27 30.46 1.14
N VAL A 536 6.30 31.81 1.00
CA VAL A 536 6.81 33.03 1.68
C VAL A 536 6.14 34.25 0.97
N ASP A 537 6.00 35.38 1.69
CA ASP A 537 5.38 36.64 1.28
C ASP A 537 6.10 37.49 0.19
N GLY A 538 5.27 38.20 -0.59
CA GLY A 538 5.34 39.57 -1.16
C GLY A 538 6.66 40.24 -1.62
N PHE A 539 6.75 40.60 -2.92
CA PHE A 539 7.51 41.77 -3.44
C PHE A 539 6.99 42.32 -4.80
N ARG A 540 7.38 43.57 -5.11
CA ARG A 540 7.05 44.42 -6.29
C ARG A 540 7.79 44.02 -7.59
N THR A 541 7.19 44.28 -8.75
CA THR A 541 7.73 44.02 -10.10
C THR A 541 8.49 45.19 -10.73
N TRP A 542 9.63 44.90 -11.36
CA TRP A 542 10.28 45.69 -12.43
C TRP A 542 9.86 45.12 -13.80
N THR A 543 9.67 45.98 -14.80
CA THR A 543 9.45 45.57 -16.20
C THR A 543 10.77 45.55 -16.97
N TYR A 544 11.22 44.35 -17.33
CA TYR A 544 12.30 44.07 -18.29
C TYR A 544 11.69 43.47 -19.57
N PRO A 545 12.38 43.44 -20.73
CA PRO A 545 11.84 42.91 -21.98
C PRO A 545 11.72 41.38 -21.92
N ALA A 546 10.72 40.89 -21.19
CA ALA A 546 10.51 39.47 -20.88
C ALA A 546 10.42 38.60 -22.13
N ALA A 547 9.91 39.14 -23.25
CA ALA A 547 9.82 38.43 -24.53
C ALA A 547 11.19 38.08 -25.13
N GLU A 548 12.24 38.89 -24.90
CA GLU A 548 13.58 38.60 -25.42
C GLU A 548 14.34 37.63 -24.51
N PHE A 549 14.21 37.78 -23.18
CA PHE A 549 14.76 36.80 -22.22
C PHE A 549 14.13 35.41 -22.36
N ALA A 550 12.82 35.35 -22.65
CA ALA A 550 12.10 34.09 -22.83
C ALA A 550 12.58 33.27 -24.04
N LYS A 551 13.26 33.89 -25.02
CA LYS A 551 13.84 33.19 -26.19
C LYS A 551 15.19 32.55 -25.89
N MET A 552 15.83 32.92 -24.77
CA MET A 552 17.21 32.51 -24.46
C MET A 552 17.32 31.16 -23.77
N TYR A 553 16.28 30.77 -23.05
CA TYR A 553 16.25 29.58 -22.21
C TYR A 553 15.00 28.78 -22.51
N ALA A 554 15.13 27.48 -22.62
CA ALA A 554 13.97 26.61 -22.75
C ALA A 554 13.14 26.69 -21.45
N PRO A 555 11.80 26.66 -21.51
CA PRO A 555 10.96 26.70 -20.32
C PRO A 555 11.27 25.51 -19.40
N LEU A 556 11.18 25.64 -18.08
CA LEU A 556 11.48 24.53 -17.16
C LEU A 556 10.63 23.28 -17.43
N GLU A 557 11.20 22.09 -17.22
CA GLU A 557 10.42 20.85 -17.27
C GLU A 557 9.37 20.84 -16.14
N ARG A 558 8.12 20.49 -16.49
CA ARG A 558 7.02 20.38 -15.52
C ARG A 558 6.88 18.98 -14.92
N ILE A 559 7.51 17.98 -15.53
CA ILE A 559 7.45 16.57 -15.13
C ILE A 559 8.76 16.23 -14.42
N ALA A 560 8.69 15.57 -13.25
CA ALA A 560 9.88 15.16 -12.54
C ALA A 560 10.70 14.15 -13.37
N PRO A 561 12.06 14.22 -13.35
CA PRO A 561 12.90 13.31 -14.14
C PRO A 561 12.59 11.83 -13.91
N ALA A 562 12.31 11.45 -12.67
CA ALA A 562 11.98 10.08 -12.29
C ALA A 562 10.64 9.59 -12.88
N ASP A 563 9.62 10.46 -12.92
CA ASP A 563 8.33 10.13 -13.55
C ASP A 563 8.50 9.93 -15.06
N LYS A 564 9.33 10.78 -15.69
CA LYS A 564 9.67 10.67 -17.11
C LYS A 564 10.34 9.34 -17.44
N LEU A 565 11.36 8.95 -16.67
CA LEU A 565 12.04 7.67 -16.85
C LEU A 565 11.10 6.48 -16.64
N ARG A 566 10.30 6.51 -15.57
CA ARG A 566 9.33 5.43 -15.30
C ARG A 566 8.30 5.30 -16.42
N ALA A 567 7.73 6.41 -16.89
CA ALA A 567 6.75 6.42 -17.96
C ALA A 567 7.34 5.83 -19.25
N LEU A 568 8.57 6.22 -19.58
CA LEU A 568 9.29 5.68 -20.72
C LEU A 568 9.47 4.16 -20.61
N LEU A 569 10.01 3.66 -19.50
CA LEU A 569 10.22 2.23 -19.28
C LEU A 569 8.91 1.43 -19.38
N ARG A 570 7.83 1.93 -18.77
CA ARG A 570 6.51 1.28 -18.85
C ARG A 570 5.94 1.28 -20.26
N GLN A 571 6.13 2.35 -21.02
CA GLN A 571 5.72 2.41 -22.42
C GLN A 571 6.45 1.36 -23.25
N LYS A 572 7.79 1.24 -23.10
CA LYS A 572 8.60 0.21 -23.77
C LYS A 572 8.12 -1.20 -23.39
N PHE A 573 7.85 -1.44 -22.11
CA PHE A 573 7.36 -2.73 -21.63
C PHE A 573 5.98 -3.08 -22.18
N ALA A 574 5.06 -2.12 -22.24
CA ALA A 574 3.70 -2.33 -22.73
C ALA A 574 3.66 -2.77 -24.20
N VAL A 575 4.53 -2.21 -25.04
CA VAL A 575 4.58 -2.53 -26.48
C VAL A 575 5.45 -3.75 -26.80
N ARG A 576 6.04 -4.41 -25.80
CA ARG A 576 7.10 -5.41 -26.04
C ARG A 576 6.72 -6.59 -26.92
N ARG A 577 5.44 -6.99 -26.90
CA ARG A 577 4.92 -8.10 -27.71
C ARG A 577 4.37 -7.64 -29.05
N THR A 578 3.93 -6.39 -29.16
CA THR A 578 3.22 -5.86 -30.33
C THR A 578 4.10 -5.01 -31.24
N ASN A 579 5.16 -4.40 -30.70
CA ASN A 579 6.13 -3.60 -31.44
C ASN A 579 7.54 -3.77 -30.83
N PRO A 580 8.24 -4.89 -31.14
CA PRO A 580 9.59 -5.19 -30.63
C PRO A 580 10.63 -4.11 -30.93
N ALA A 581 10.54 -3.44 -32.08
CA ALA A 581 11.45 -2.34 -32.44
C ALA A 581 11.34 -1.13 -31.50
N LYS A 582 10.22 -1.00 -30.77
CA LYS A 582 9.98 0.06 -29.76
C LYS A 582 9.92 -0.48 -28.34
N SER A 583 10.32 -1.72 -28.10
CA SER A 583 10.16 -2.38 -26.81
C SER A 583 11.30 -2.13 -25.83
N TYR A 584 12.28 -1.30 -26.20
CA TYR A 584 13.43 -1.04 -25.37
C TYR A 584 13.87 0.43 -25.46
N LEU A 585 14.50 0.86 -24.39
CA LEU A 585 15.31 2.05 -24.27
C LEU A 585 16.77 1.61 -24.43
N HIS A 586 17.50 2.25 -25.34
CA HIS A 586 18.93 2.04 -25.51
C HIS A 586 19.70 3.32 -25.16
N THR A 587 20.70 3.21 -24.27
CA THR A 587 21.54 4.35 -23.89
C THR A 587 23.02 3.97 -23.66
N ALA A 588 23.85 4.97 -23.40
CA ALA A 588 25.28 4.85 -23.15
C ALA A 588 25.68 5.61 -21.88
N GLY A 589 26.76 5.14 -21.26
CA GLY A 589 27.37 5.79 -20.11
C GLY A 589 27.95 7.16 -20.47
N ALA A 590 27.61 8.19 -19.69
CA ALA A 590 28.23 9.51 -19.68
C ALA A 590 29.07 9.71 -18.41
N TYR A 591 30.15 10.48 -18.53
CA TYR A 591 31.08 10.79 -17.44
C TYR A 591 31.46 12.27 -17.35
N ASP A 592 30.90 13.11 -18.21
CA ASP A 592 31.09 14.57 -18.21
C ASP A 592 29.91 15.30 -18.91
N ALA A 593 29.85 16.62 -18.76
CA ALA A 593 28.81 17.45 -19.37
C ALA A 593 28.80 17.39 -20.92
N VAL A 594 29.97 17.22 -21.55
CA VAL A 594 30.10 17.18 -23.02
C VAL A 594 29.40 15.93 -23.57
N THR A 595 29.65 14.79 -22.95
CA THR A 595 29.03 13.51 -23.32
C THR A 595 27.52 13.57 -23.12
N ALA A 596 27.03 14.11 -22.00
CA ALA A 596 25.59 14.31 -21.78
C ALA A 596 24.95 15.24 -22.81
N SER A 597 25.63 16.34 -23.16
CA SER A 597 25.17 17.28 -24.19
C SER A 597 25.02 16.60 -25.56
N LEU A 598 25.99 15.77 -25.95
CA LEU A 598 25.95 15.02 -27.20
C LEU A 598 24.83 13.97 -27.21
N LEU A 599 24.67 13.19 -26.14
CA LEU A 599 23.59 12.19 -26.03
C LEU A 599 22.21 12.86 -26.14
N THR A 600 22.05 14.03 -25.51
CA THR A 600 20.81 14.82 -25.56
C THR A 600 20.48 15.25 -26.99
N GLU A 601 21.43 15.84 -27.71
CA GLU A 601 21.18 16.34 -29.08
C GLU A 601 21.07 15.25 -30.14
N LEU A 602 21.61 14.06 -29.85
CA LEU A 602 21.43 12.87 -30.69
C LEU A 602 20.10 12.17 -30.42
N GLY A 603 19.29 12.66 -29.48
CA GLY A 603 17.95 12.16 -29.21
C GLY A 603 17.91 10.85 -28.41
N PHE A 604 18.94 10.56 -27.61
CA PHE A 604 18.86 9.46 -26.66
C PHE A 604 17.73 9.73 -25.66
N GLU A 605 16.95 8.70 -25.35
CA GLU A 605 15.76 8.84 -24.51
C GLU A 605 16.07 8.74 -23.01
N ALA A 606 17.30 8.37 -22.62
CA ALA A 606 17.83 8.41 -21.25
C ALA A 606 19.36 8.52 -21.29
N ILE A 607 19.99 8.86 -20.15
CA ILE A 607 21.45 8.88 -19.97
C ILE A 607 21.83 8.01 -18.77
N TYR A 608 22.89 7.22 -18.90
CA TYR A 608 23.45 6.45 -17.81
C TYR A 608 24.66 7.16 -17.19
N ALA A 609 24.64 7.49 -15.90
CA ALA A 609 25.81 7.99 -15.18
C ALA A 609 26.63 6.80 -14.67
N SER A 610 27.75 6.50 -15.32
CA SER A 610 28.52 5.28 -15.09
C SER A 610 29.51 5.42 -13.95
N GLY A 611 29.43 4.52 -12.96
CA GLY A 611 30.38 4.43 -11.84
C GLY A 611 31.80 4.10 -12.29
N TRP A 612 31.95 3.13 -13.20
CA TRP A 612 33.24 2.78 -13.80
C TRP A 612 33.89 3.97 -14.52
N GLN A 613 33.15 4.67 -15.39
CA GLN A 613 33.71 5.81 -16.13
C GLN A 613 34.04 6.98 -15.19
N LEU A 614 33.23 7.22 -14.15
CA LEU A 614 33.55 8.16 -13.08
C LEU A 614 34.87 7.81 -12.38
N ALA A 615 35.03 6.54 -11.98
CA ALA A 615 36.22 6.07 -11.28
C ALA A 615 37.50 6.35 -12.07
N VAL A 616 37.52 6.02 -13.37
CA VAL A 616 38.71 6.24 -14.19
C VAL A 616 38.89 7.70 -14.61
N ALA A 617 37.83 8.38 -15.06
CA ALA A 617 37.97 9.70 -15.68
C ALA A 617 38.22 10.81 -14.65
N HIS A 618 37.70 10.66 -13.44
CA HIS A 618 37.83 11.68 -12.39
C HIS A 618 38.84 11.30 -11.30
N ASN A 619 39.18 10.02 -11.14
CA ASN A 619 40.07 9.56 -10.06
C ASN A 619 41.21 8.64 -10.53
N MET A 620 41.21 8.19 -11.79
CA MET A 620 42.12 7.16 -12.29
C MET A 620 42.12 5.88 -11.42
N TYR A 621 40.93 5.49 -10.94
CA TYR A 621 40.74 4.32 -10.09
C TYR A 621 40.10 3.15 -10.84
N PRO A 622 40.37 1.91 -10.41
CA PRO A 622 39.59 0.75 -10.83
C PRO A 622 38.17 0.79 -10.26
N ASP A 623 37.27 0.06 -10.91
CA ASP A 623 35.87 -0.11 -10.50
C ASP A 623 35.73 -1.15 -9.39
N ILE A 624 36.06 -0.71 -8.18
CA ILE A 624 35.93 -1.48 -6.94
C ILE A 624 35.27 -0.65 -5.83
N GLY A 625 34.60 0.46 -6.18
CA GLY A 625 33.84 1.30 -5.24
C GLY A 625 34.69 2.11 -4.25
N ILE A 626 35.92 2.47 -4.62
CA ILE A 626 36.86 3.20 -3.74
C ILE A 626 36.85 4.72 -3.92
N TYR A 627 36.20 5.24 -4.96
CA TYR A 627 36.03 6.68 -5.11
C TYR A 627 35.04 7.22 -4.06
N PRO A 628 35.13 8.49 -3.63
CA PRO A 628 34.19 9.04 -2.66
C PRO A 628 32.74 9.00 -3.19
N SER A 629 31.80 8.52 -2.39
CA SER A 629 30.39 8.37 -2.82
C SER A 629 29.75 9.66 -3.37
N HIS A 630 30.17 10.81 -2.84
CA HIS A 630 29.69 12.13 -3.28
C HIS A 630 30.12 12.49 -4.72
N SER A 631 31.17 11.86 -5.26
CA SER A 631 31.60 12.08 -6.65
C SER A 631 30.50 11.74 -7.66
N MET A 632 29.62 10.78 -7.35
CA MET A 632 28.47 10.47 -8.21
C MET A 632 27.41 11.58 -8.18
N VAL A 633 27.23 12.26 -7.04
CA VAL A 633 26.33 13.42 -6.92
C VAL A 633 26.84 14.58 -7.77
N GLU A 634 28.15 14.85 -7.72
CA GLU A 634 28.78 15.87 -8.56
C GLU A 634 28.70 15.55 -10.04
N LEU A 635 28.89 14.27 -10.41
CA LEU A 635 28.71 13.83 -11.78
C LEU A 635 27.27 14.07 -12.24
N VAL A 636 26.24 13.65 -11.49
CA VAL A 636 24.84 13.87 -11.88
C VAL A 636 24.54 15.36 -12.07
N ARG A 637 25.05 16.23 -11.19
CA ARG A 637 24.93 17.70 -11.36
C ARG A 637 25.60 18.17 -12.65
N GLU A 638 26.78 17.63 -12.96
CA GLU A 638 27.51 17.95 -14.19
C GLU A 638 26.76 17.49 -15.44
N LEU A 639 26.25 16.26 -15.45
CA LEU A 639 25.47 15.73 -16.56
C LEU A 639 24.20 16.57 -16.78
N ASN A 640 23.50 16.97 -15.71
CA ASN A 640 22.35 17.87 -15.79
C ASN A 640 22.71 19.22 -16.44
N ARG A 641 23.86 19.82 -16.11
CA ARG A 641 24.35 21.03 -16.81
C ARG A 641 24.58 20.78 -18.31
N GLY A 642 25.08 19.60 -18.68
CA GLY A 642 25.25 19.21 -20.09
C GLY A 642 23.92 19.10 -20.85
N VAL A 643 22.92 18.50 -20.20
CA VAL A 643 21.54 18.35 -20.73
C VAL A 643 20.87 19.72 -20.89
N GLU A 644 20.88 20.55 -19.84
CA GLU A 644 20.33 21.91 -19.87
C GLU A 644 21.04 22.77 -20.92
N GLY A 645 22.37 22.69 -20.98
CA GLY A 645 23.18 23.41 -21.94
C GLY A 645 22.83 23.07 -23.39
N ALA A 646 22.63 21.79 -23.71
CA ALA A 646 22.17 21.33 -25.02
C ALA A 646 20.75 21.84 -25.34
N ARG A 647 19.85 21.73 -24.37
CA ARG A 647 18.44 22.11 -24.52
C ARG A 647 18.27 23.59 -24.81
N ASP A 648 18.91 24.44 -24.02
CA ASP A 648 18.85 25.90 -24.20
C ASP A 648 19.51 26.33 -25.50
N ARG A 649 20.65 25.71 -25.85
CA ARG A 649 21.32 25.97 -27.13
C ARG A 649 20.39 25.65 -28.30
N HIS A 650 19.75 24.48 -28.29
CA HIS A 650 18.83 24.07 -29.34
C HIS A 650 17.60 24.98 -29.41
N PHE A 651 17.01 25.35 -28.28
CA PHE A 651 15.87 26.25 -28.21
C PHE A 651 16.19 27.64 -28.79
N TYR A 652 17.34 28.19 -28.43
CA TYR A 652 17.81 29.46 -28.96
C TYR A 652 18.08 29.40 -30.48
N ASP A 653 18.85 28.39 -30.92
CA ASP A 653 19.26 28.27 -32.33
C ASP A 653 18.09 27.94 -33.28
N SER A 654 17.07 27.23 -32.80
CA SER A 654 15.87 26.87 -33.57
C SER A 654 14.80 27.96 -33.59
N GLY A 655 14.92 28.99 -32.74
CA GLY A 655 13.90 30.02 -32.60
C GLY A 655 12.68 29.58 -31.79
N GLY A 656 12.83 28.61 -30.88
CA GLY A 656 11.80 28.23 -29.91
C GLY A 656 11.41 26.75 -29.87
N GLU A 657 12.10 25.87 -30.60
CA GLU A 657 11.85 24.42 -30.54
C GLU A 657 12.43 23.85 -29.24
N VAL A 658 11.59 23.21 -28.43
CA VAL A 658 12.01 22.62 -27.16
C VAL A 658 12.48 21.19 -27.37
N LEU A 659 13.78 20.96 -27.19
CA LEU A 659 14.35 19.62 -27.24
C LEU A 659 13.80 18.75 -26.09
N ASN A 660 13.35 17.53 -26.42
CA ASN A 660 13.00 16.54 -25.40
C ASN A 660 14.28 15.98 -24.78
N VAL A 661 14.50 16.21 -23.49
CA VAL A 661 15.75 15.83 -22.82
C VAL A 661 15.69 14.47 -22.12
N PRO A 662 16.78 13.69 -22.11
CA PRO A 662 16.82 12.40 -21.44
C PRO A 662 16.89 12.51 -19.90
N PRO A 663 16.09 11.75 -19.14
CA PRO A 663 16.34 11.53 -17.72
C PRO A 663 17.66 10.77 -17.49
N ILE A 664 18.35 11.09 -16.39
CA ILE A 664 19.61 10.45 -15.98
C ILE A 664 19.34 9.40 -14.90
N PHE A 665 19.86 8.19 -15.05
CA PHE A 665 19.96 7.23 -13.95
C PHE A 665 21.42 6.91 -13.62
N ALA A 666 21.71 6.67 -12.35
CA ALA A 666 23.07 6.61 -11.84
C ALA A 666 23.45 5.28 -11.20
N ASP A 667 24.72 4.93 -11.35
CA ASP A 667 25.38 3.85 -10.64
C ASP A 667 25.70 4.26 -9.19
N ILE A 668 25.12 3.58 -8.20
CA ILE A 668 25.47 3.80 -6.79
C ILE A 668 26.23 2.63 -6.19
N GLU A 669 26.81 1.78 -7.04
CA GLU A 669 27.58 0.61 -6.64
C GLU A 669 26.79 -0.28 -5.68
N ALA A 670 27.41 -0.75 -4.59
CA ALA A 670 26.75 -1.42 -3.47
C ALA A 670 26.36 -0.44 -2.34
N GLY A 671 26.20 0.86 -2.64
CA GLY A 671 25.66 1.86 -1.70
C GLY A 671 26.66 2.46 -0.71
N PHE A 672 27.98 2.28 -0.95
CA PHE A 672 29.10 2.92 -0.23
C PHE A 672 29.08 2.79 1.31
N GLY A 673 28.55 1.68 1.81
CA GLY A 673 28.47 1.40 3.24
C GLY A 673 27.26 0.55 3.60
N GLY A 674 26.68 0.83 4.77
CA GLY A 674 25.42 0.23 5.22
C GLY A 674 24.19 1.01 4.75
N PRO A 675 22.99 0.60 5.19
CA PRO A 675 21.72 1.20 4.78
C PRO A 675 21.65 2.72 5.01
N THR A 676 22.22 3.25 6.10
CA THR A 676 22.20 4.70 6.40
C THR A 676 23.01 5.52 5.39
N GLN A 677 24.18 5.02 4.97
CA GLN A 677 24.99 5.64 3.92
C GLN A 677 24.27 5.57 2.58
N THR A 678 23.67 4.41 2.26
CA THR A 678 22.89 4.22 1.03
C THR A 678 21.69 5.17 0.96
N PHE A 679 20.92 5.31 2.06
CA PHE A 679 19.82 6.27 2.16
C PHE A 679 20.30 7.71 1.90
N THR A 680 21.41 8.10 2.53
CA THR A 680 21.95 9.46 2.42
C THR A 680 22.38 9.76 0.99
N LEU A 681 23.12 8.83 0.36
CA LEU A 681 23.55 8.96 -1.03
C LEU A 681 22.35 9.08 -1.98
N ALA A 682 21.37 8.19 -1.87
CA ALA A 682 20.15 8.23 -2.68
C ALA A 682 19.41 9.56 -2.53
N ARG A 683 19.29 10.07 -1.30
CA ARG A 683 18.66 11.37 -1.01
C ARG A 683 19.39 12.53 -1.70
N GLU A 684 20.73 12.56 -1.65
CA GLU A 684 21.51 13.62 -2.30
C GLU A 684 21.47 13.51 -3.83
N LEU A 685 21.41 12.30 -4.39
CA LEU A 685 21.23 12.10 -5.83
C LEU A 685 19.86 12.56 -6.33
N ILE A 686 18.80 12.31 -5.56
CA ILE A 686 17.46 12.86 -5.84
C ILE A 686 17.52 14.39 -5.89
N ARG A 687 18.18 15.03 -4.91
CA ARG A 687 18.37 16.49 -4.88
C ARG A 687 19.21 17.00 -6.05
N ALA A 688 20.13 16.20 -6.55
CA ALA A 688 20.92 16.51 -7.73
C ALA A 688 20.14 16.36 -9.05
N GLY A 689 18.90 15.86 -9.01
CA GLY A 689 18.03 15.71 -10.19
C GLY A 689 18.16 14.35 -10.88
N VAL A 690 18.59 13.30 -10.18
CA VAL A 690 18.62 11.95 -10.76
C VAL A 690 17.19 11.42 -10.95
N ALA A 691 16.95 10.72 -12.06
CA ALA A 691 15.69 10.03 -12.36
C ALA A 691 15.64 8.60 -11.81
N GLY A 692 16.78 7.94 -11.68
CA GLY A 692 16.88 6.59 -11.13
C GLY A 692 18.26 6.25 -10.60
N VAL A 693 18.35 5.19 -9.80
CA VAL A 693 19.64 4.66 -9.33
C VAL A 693 19.64 3.14 -9.45
N HIS A 694 20.81 2.56 -9.70
CA HIS A 694 20.99 1.11 -9.57
C HIS A 694 21.93 0.72 -8.45
N LEU A 695 21.58 -0.35 -7.74
CA LEU A 695 22.29 -0.84 -6.56
C LEU A 695 22.56 -2.34 -6.70
N GLU A 696 23.82 -2.77 -6.54
CA GLU A 696 24.23 -4.18 -6.65
C GLU A 696 24.35 -4.92 -5.32
N ASP A 697 24.43 -6.26 -5.38
CA ASP A 697 24.48 -7.18 -4.24
C ASP A 697 25.87 -7.77 -3.95
N GLN A 698 26.92 -7.23 -4.55
CA GLN A 698 28.30 -7.59 -4.20
C GLN A 698 28.69 -7.07 -2.80
N ASP A 699 29.56 -7.80 -2.11
CA ASP A 699 30.19 -7.36 -0.89
C ASP A 699 31.17 -6.21 -1.19
N PRO A 700 30.97 -5.00 -0.64
CA PRO A 700 31.88 -3.88 -0.85
C PRO A 700 33.34 -4.17 -0.45
N ALA A 701 33.59 -5.05 0.52
CA ALA A 701 34.93 -5.36 1.01
C ALA A 701 35.71 -6.32 0.09
N GLU A 702 35.00 -7.19 -0.62
CA GLU A 702 35.58 -8.22 -1.50
C GLU A 702 35.16 -8.00 -2.97
N ARG A 703 34.81 -6.75 -3.29
CA ARG A 703 34.23 -6.37 -4.58
C ARG A 703 35.18 -6.61 -5.73
N THR A 704 34.64 -7.09 -6.84
CA THR A 704 35.40 -7.24 -8.08
C THR A 704 34.59 -6.78 -9.30
N CYS A 705 35.24 -6.06 -10.22
CA CYS A 705 34.63 -5.64 -11.48
C CYS A 705 34.31 -6.86 -12.36
N GLY A 706 33.30 -6.79 -13.23
CA GLY A 706 33.05 -7.85 -14.24
C GLY A 706 34.21 -8.08 -15.23
N HIS A 707 35.18 -7.17 -15.29
CA HIS A 707 36.41 -7.27 -16.09
C HIS A 707 37.59 -7.74 -15.22
N ILE A 708 37.62 -8.99 -14.76
CA ILE A 708 38.78 -9.46 -13.95
C ILE A 708 39.88 -10.01 -14.84
N VAL A 709 41.05 -9.40 -14.66
CA VAL A 709 42.38 -9.83 -15.10
C VAL A 709 42.86 -10.96 -14.20
N SER A 710 43.27 -12.08 -14.79
CA SER A 710 43.88 -13.21 -14.07
C SER A 710 45.11 -12.74 -13.29
N HIS A 711 45.10 -12.85 -11.96
CA HIS A 711 46.29 -12.62 -11.13
C HIS A 711 46.82 -13.98 -10.67
N HIS A 712 48.05 -14.33 -11.06
CA HIS A 712 48.70 -15.62 -10.71
C HIS A 712 47.89 -16.88 -11.06
N GLY A 713 47.12 -16.85 -12.16
CA GLY A 713 46.41 -18.03 -12.67
C GLY A 713 45.09 -18.35 -11.94
N SER A 714 44.66 -17.55 -10.95
CA SER A 714 43.34 -17.69 -10.32
C SER A 714 42.41 -16.54 -10.69
N LYS A 715 41.18 -16.86 -11.10
CA LYS A 715 40.09 -15.89 -11.29
C LYS A 715 39.52 -15.60 -9.90
N ARG A 716 39.58 -14.34 -9.45
CA ARG A 716 38.90 -13.93 -8.21
C ARG A 716 37.39 -13.96 -8.46
N SER A 717 36.63 -14.74 -7.69
CA SER A 717 35.17 -14.83 -7.86
C SER A 717 34.47 -13.60 -7.28
N LYS A 718 33.34 -13.19 -7.87
CA LYS A 718 32.50 -12.14 -7.29
C LYS A 718 31.91 -12.65 -5.98
N VAL A 719 31.98 -11.81 -4.94
CA VAL A 719 31.48 -12.14 -3.60
C VAL A 719 30.17 -11.43 -3.37
N LEU A 720 29.11 -12.18 -3.07
CA LEU A 720 27.79 -11.62 -2.80
C LEU A 720 27.56 -11.47 -1.30
N VAL A 721 26.83 -10.43 -0.91
CA VAL A 721 26.25 -10.38 0.45
C VAL A 721 25.05 -11.33 0.56
N PRO A 722 24.71 -11.79 1.78
CA PRO A 722 23.43 -12.46 2.02
C PRO A 722 22.25 -11.59 1.55
N ALA A 723 21.18 -12.22 1.04
CA ALA A 723 20.07 -11.50 0.41
C ALA A 723 19.48 -10.40 1.28
N HIS A 724 19.23 -10.69 2.57
CA HIS A 724 18.74 -9.69 3.53
C HIS A 724 19.60 -8.41 3.59
N LYS A 725 20.93 -8.48 3.42
CA LYS A 725 21.81 -7.29 3.43
C LYS A 725 21.67 -6.44 2.20
N TRP A 726 21.46 -7.05 1.05
CA TRP A 726 21.14 -6.30 -0.17
C TRP A 726 19.75 -5.68 -0.08
N MET A 727 18.77 -6.42 0.45
CA MET A 727 17.41 -5.95 0.66
C MET A 727 17.34 -4.77 1.63
N GLU A 728 18.07 -4.80 2.75
CA GLU A 728 18.20 -3.65 3.68
C GLU A 728 18.61 -2.36 2.94
N LYS A 729 19.50 -2.46 1.95
CA LYS A 729 19.98 -1.31 1.16
C LYS A 729 18.99 -0.87 0.08
N LEU A 730 18.32 -1.81 -0.60
CA LEU A 730 17.21 -1.47 -1.52
C LEU A 730 16.06 -0.76 -0.78
N ILE A 731 15.74 -1.22 0.43
CA ILE A 731 14.78 -0.55 1.33
C ILE A 731 15.27 0.85 1.69
N ALA A 732 16.57 1.05 1.93
CA ALA A 732 17.13 2.36 2.21
C ALA A 732 17.00 3.34 1.03
N VAL A 733 17.22 2.87 -0.22
CA VAL A 733 16.98 3.69 -1.43
C VAL A 733 15.50 4.06 -1.53
N LYS A 734 14.60 3.09 -1.31
CA LYS A 734 13.15 3.33 -1.32
C LYS A 734 12.71 4.31 -0.24
N ALA A 735 13.26 4.19 0.96
CA ALA A 735 13.01 5.10 2.07
C ALA A 735 13.50 6.52 1.75
N ALA A 736 14.65 6.66 1.06
CA ALA A 736 15.14 7.97 0.62
C ALA A 736 14.20 8.62 -0.41
N ALA A 737 13.67 7.83 -1.35
CA ALA A 737 12.66 8.29 -2.30
C ALA A 737 11.38 8.75 -1.58
N GLN A 738 10.87 7.95 -0.64
CA GLN A 738 9.69 8.31 0.17
C GLN A 738 9.92 9.56 1.02
N ALA A 739 11.05 9.66 1.71
CA ALA A 739 11.40 10.80 2.57
C ALA A 739 11.57 12.11 1.80
N THR A 740 11.79 12.05 0.50
CA THR A 740 11.91 13.22 -0.38
C THR A 740 10.68 13.42 -1.27
N HIS A 741 9.63 12.61 -1.09
CA HIS A 741 8.46 12.56 -1.97
C HIS A 741 8.82 12.35 -3.45
N SER A 742 9.97 11.72 -3.70
CA SER A 742 10.46 11.40 -5.03
C SER A 742 9.91 10.08 -5.51
N THR A 743 9.60 10.02 -6.79
CA THR A 743 9.22 8.80 -7.49
C THR A 743 10.45 8.13 -8.11
N LEU A 744 11.64 8.25 -7.50
CA LEU A 744 12.91 7.69 -7.99
C LEU A 744 12.74 6.30 -8.60
N VAL A 745 13.28 6.07 -9.80
CA VAL A 745 13.32 4.74 -10.41
C VAL A 745 14.40 3.89 -9.73
N ILE A 746 14.02 2.76 -9.15
CA ILE A 746 14.95 1.87 -8.46
C ILE A 746 15.28 0.67 -9.36
N ILE A 747 16.57 0.49 -9.63
CA ILE A 747 17.08 -0.61 -10.45
C ILE A 747 17.87 -1.56 -9.53
N ALA A 748 17.35 -2.74 -9.27
CA ALA A 748 18.05 -3.74 -8.46
C ALA A 748 18.98 -4.56 -9.35
N ARG A 749 20.29 -4.42 -9.15
CA ARG A 749 21.30 -5.22 -9.85
C ARG A 749 21.67 -6.45 -9.03
N THR A 750 21.69 -7.63 -9.64
CA THR A 750 22.26 -8.83 -9.02
C THR A 750 23.43 -9.34 -9.85
N ASP A 751 24.54 -9.61 -9.19
CA ASP A 751 25.73 -10.23 -9.77
C ASP A 751 25.76 -11.75 -9.54
N ALA A 752 24.64 -12.33 -9.07
CA ALA A 752 24.56 -13.72 -8.65
C ALA A 752 24.76 -14.75 -9.76
N VAL A 753 24.64 -14.37 -11.04
CA VAL A 753 24.95 -15.26 -12.16
C VAL A 753 26.41 -15.74 -12.09
N ASP A 754 27.32 -14.84 -11.72
CA ASP A 754 28.78 -15.06 -11.67
C ASP A 754 29.40 -14.90 -10.27
N GLY A 755 28.56 -14.64 -9.27
CA GLY A 755 28.93 -14.47 -7.88
C GLY A 755 28.38 -15.56 -6.99
N GLN A 756 28.95 -15.67 -5.79
CA GLN A 756 28.47 -16.60 -4.78
C GLN A 756 28.48 -15.97 -3.39
N VAL A 757 27.57 -16.41 -2.52
CA VAL A 757 27.58 -16.08 -1.10
C VAL A 757 28.62 -16.97 -0.40
N PRO A 758 29.70 -16.43 0.21
CA PRO A 758 30.78 -17.27 0.74
C PRO A 758 30.35 -18.28 1.81
N SER A 759 29.36 -17.94 2.63
CA SER A 759 28.89 -18.81 3.72
C SER A 759 28.07 -20.01 3.25
N THR A 760 27.41 -19.91 2.09
CA THR A 760 26.51 -20.96 1.59
C THR A 760 26.94 -21.55 0.24
N GLY A 761 27.85 -20.89 -0.47
CA GLY A 761 28.24 -21.24 -1.84
C GLY A 761 27.14 -21.02 -2.88
N GLN A 762 26.00 -20.42 -2.51
CA GLN A 762 24.88 -20.19 -3.42
C GLN A 762 25.23 -19.12 -4.46
N GLY A 763 24.99 -19.44 -5.73
CA GLY A 763 25.27 -18.60 -6.89
C GLY A 763 24.70 -19.26 -8.16
N GLY A 764 24.91 -18.63 -9.32
CA GLY A 764 24.39 -19.06 -10.61
C GLY A 764 23.01 -18.49 -10.95
N LEU A 765 22.51 -18.86 -12.13
CA LEU A 765 21.28 -18.31 -12.71
C LEU A 765 20.04 -18.50 -11.83
N ASP A 766 19.87 -19.68 -11.23
CA ASP A 766 18.71 -19.95 -10.38
C ASP A 766 18.74 -19.09 -9.11
N HIS A 767 19.92 -18.88 -8.51
CA HIS A 767 20.07 -17.96 -7.39
C HIS A 767 19.84 -16.51 -7.81
N ALA A 768 20.28 -16.11 -9.01
CA ALA A 768 19.97 -14.80 -9.55
C ALA A 768 18.45 -14.59 -9.73
N ILE A 769 17.71 -15.62 -10.14
CA ILE A 769 16.24 -15.58 -10.19
C ILE A 769 15.66 -15.43 -8.78
N GLU A 770 16.14 -16.17 -7.78
CA GLU A 770 15.70 -16.00 -6.38
C GLU A 770 15.91 -14.56 -5.88
N ARG A 771 17.10 -14.00 -6.11
CA ARG A 771 17.42 -12.59 -5.81
C ARG A 771 16.50 -11.62 -6.53
N ALA A 772 16.21 -11.89 -7.80
CA ALA A 772 15.28 -11.09 -8.58
C ALA A 772 13.86 -11.15 -8.02
N LEU A 773 13.37 -12.31 -7.60
CA LEU A 773 12.05 -12.44 -6.98
C LEU A 773 11.96 -11.68 -5.65
N GLU A 774 13.03 -11.72 -4.85
CA GLU A 774 13.14 -10.92 -3.63
C GLU A 774 13.09 -9.42 -3.95
N ALA A 775 13.93 -8.92 -4.86
CA ALA A 775 13.94 -7.52 -5.25
C ALA A 775 12.60 -7.07 -5.88
N ALA A 776 11.99 -7.89 -6.73
CA ALA A 776 10.69 -7.64 -7.34
C ALA A 776 9.60 -7.49 -6.26
N SER A 777 9.68 -8.29 -5.20
CA SER A 777 8.75 -8.20 -4.07
C SER A 777 8.82 -6.84 -3.36
N LEU A 778 9.97 -6.14 -3.36
CA LEU A 778 10.08 -4.76 -2.85
C LEU A 778 9.44 -3.72 -3.77
N GLY A 779 8.98 -4.10 -4.95
CA GLY A 779 8.44 -3.18 -5.95
C GLY A 779 9.51 -2.27 -6.56
N VAL A 780 10.72 -2.81 -6.78
CA VAL A 780 11.74 -2.13 -7.58
C VAL A 780 11.26 -2.03 -9.03
N ASP A 781 11.59 -0.92 -9.69
CA ASP A 781 11.08 -0.64 -11.03
C ASP A 781 11.72 -1.56 -12.07
N VAL A 782 13.02 -1.81 -11.97
CA VAL A 782 13.79 -2.62 -12.92
C VAL A 782 14.67 -3.62 -12.17
N ILE A 783 14.78 -4.85 -12.68
CA ILE A 783 15.76 -5.82 -12.19
C ILE A 783 16.78 -6.12 -13.27
N TRP A 784 18.05 -6.02 -12.91
CA TRP A 784 19.18 -6.20 -13.80
C TRP A 784 20.07 -7.35 -13.31
N PRO A 785 19.99 -8.54 -13.93
CA PRO A 785 21.02 -9.56 -13.77
C PRO A 785 22.27 -9.19 -14.59
N GLU A 786 23.44 -9.20 -13.96
CA GLU A 786 24.70 -9.08 -14.70
C GLU A 786 25.05 -10.44 -15.33
N PHE A 787 25.01 -10.51 -16.65
CA PHE A 787 25.38 -11.70 -17.42
C PHE A 787 26.84 -11.64 -17.84
N ASN A 788 27.42 -12.82 -18.10
CA ASN A 788 28.83 -12.99 -18.46
C ASN A 788 29.06 -13.49 -19.89
N ASN A 789 27.99 -13.77 -20.65
CA ASN A 789 28.03 -14.30 -22.00
C ASN A 789 26.96 -13.68 -22.93
N THR A 790 27.06 -13.99 -24.22
CA THR A 790 26.14 -13.52 -25.26
C THR A 790 25.14 -14.60 -25.70
N ASP A 791 24.91 -15.62 -24.89
CA ASP A 791 23.89 -16.62 -25.16
C ASP A 791 22.49 -16.06 -24.86
N LEU A 792 21.51 -16.43 -25.68
CA LEU A 792 20.12 -16.03 -25.51
C LEU A 792 19.44 -16.86 -24.40
N ASP A 793 19.97 -18.03 -24.05
CA ASP A 793 19.31 -18.95 -23.12
C ASP A 793 19.22 -18.40 -21.69
N GLU A 794 20.32 -17.88 -21.12
CA GLU A 794 20.31 -17.36 -19.75
C GLU A 794 19.37 -16.15 -19.57
N PRO A 795 19.39 -15.13 -20.46
CA PRO A 795 18.43 -14.03 -20.39
C PRO A 795 16.98 -14.50 -20.54
N ARG A 796 16.72 -15.46 -21.44
CA ARG A 796 15.37 -16.01 -21.62
C ARG A 796 14.88 -16.72 -20.35
N ARG A 797 15.69 -17.62 -19.79
CA ARG A 797 15.37 -18.39 -18.57
C ARG A 797 15.18 -17.47 -17.36
N PHE A 798 16.02 -16.45 -17.22
CA PHE A 798 15.87 -15.45 -16.16
C PHE A 798 14.54 -14.71 -16.28
N ALA A 799 14.23 -14.19 -17.47
CA ALA A 799 12.99 -13.46 -17.71
C ALA A 799 11.75 -14.32 -17.46
N GLU A 800 11.73 -15.56 -17.96
CA GLU A 800 10.66 -16.53 -17.71
C GLU A 800 10.50 -16.82 -16.21
N GLY A 801 11.62 -17.03 -15.49
CA GLY A 801 11.63 -17.29 -14.06
C GLY A 801 11.04 -16.14 -13.23
N VAL A 802 11.40 -14.89 -13.57
CA VAL A 802 10.88 -13.70 -12.89
C VAL A 802 9.42 -13.45 -13.26
N HIS A 803 9.08 -13.45 -14.56
CA HIS A 803 7.72 -13.14 -15.05
C HIS A 803 6.68 -14.18 -14.68
N LYS A 804 7.09 -15.41 -14.36
CA LYS A 804 6.19 -16.43 -13.79
C LYS A 804 5.49 -15.94 -12.51
N TYR A 805 6.19 -15.17 -11.68
CA TYR A 805 5.68 -14.67 -10.40
C TYR A 805 5.37 -13.16 -10.43
N PHE A 806 6.10 -12.40 -11.25
CA PHE A 806 5.91 -10.96 -11.45
C PHE A 806 5.78 -10.63 -12.95
N PRO A 807 4.61 -10.86 -13.58
CA PRO A 807 4.43 -10.75 -15.04
C PRO A 807 4.72 -9.36 -15.63
N ASP A 808 4.65 -8.33 -14.79
CA ASP A 808 4.85 -6.93 -15.16
C ASP A 808 6.22 -6.38 -14.77
N GLN A 809 7.13 -7.22 -14.26
CA GLN A 809 8.46 -6.79 -13.84
C GLN A 809 9.30 -6.39 -15.05
N MET A 810 9.75 -5.14 -15.09
CA MET A 810 10.67 -4.66 -16.11
C MET A 810 12.10 -5.13 -15.80
N LEU A 811 12.85 -5.49 -16.84
CA LEU A 811 14.20 -6.01 -16.72
C LEU A 811 15.23 -5.06 -17.38
N GLY A 812 16.46 -5.11 -16.88
CA GLY A 812 17.61 -4.36 -17.38
C GLY A 812 18.69 -5.29 -17.93
N PHE A 813 19.37 -4.85 -18.99
CA PHE A 813 20.46 -5.59 -19.63
C PHE A 813 21.62 -4.64 -19.94
N ASN A 814 22.80 -4.91 -19.37
CA ASN A 814 23.99 -4.15 -19.67
C ASN A 814 24.69 -4.67 -20.93
N LEU A 815 24.97 -3.77 -21.87
CA LEU A 815 25.72 -4.06 -23.09
C LEU A 815 27.23 -3.98 -22.82
N SER A 816 27.71 -4.79 -21.87
CA SER A 816 29.07 -4.73 -21.36
C SER A 816 30.10 -5.18 -22.40
N PRO A 817 31.27 -4.54 -22.51
CA PRO A 817 32.33 -5.01 -23.42
C PRO A 817 32.93 -6.37 -23.02
N SER A 818 32.69 -6.87 -21.79
CA SER A 818 33.06 -8.23 -21.38
C SER A 818 32.33 -9.33 -22.15
N LEU A 819 31.19 -9.01 -22.78
CA LEU A 819 30.33 -9.96 -23.47
C LEU A 819 30.83 -10.40 -24.87
N HIS A 820 32.05 -10.02 -25.26
CA HIS A 820 32.70 -10.45 -26.51
C HIS A 820 31.84 -10.30 -27.79
N TRP A 821 31.09 -9.19 -27.91
CA TRP A 821 30.16 -8.91 -29.02
C TRP A 821 30.73 -9.14 -30.43
N GLY A 822 32.00 -8.80 -30.65
CA GLY A 822 32.66 -8.99 -31.95
C GLY A 822 32.81 -10.46 -32.34
N LYS A 823 33.00 -11.36 -31.35
CA LYS A 823 33.03 -12.81 -31.57
C LYS A 823 31.63 -13.31 -31.93
N ALA A 824 30.62 -12.97 -31.14
CA ALA A 824 29.23 -13.33 -31.41
C ALA A 824 28.75 -12.85 -32.80
N LYS A 825 29.14 -11.62 -33.21
CA LYS A 825 28.86 -11.09 -34.55
C LYS A 825 29.51 -11.92 -35.66
N LYS A 826 30.78 -12.29 -35.51
CA LYS A 826 31.50 -13.12 -36.49
C LYS A 826 30.92 -14.53 -36.59
N GLU A 827 30.41 -15.08 -35.47
CA GLU A 827 29.80 -16.41 -35.40
C GLU A 827 28.32 -16.43 -35.82
N GLY A 828 27.72 -15.29 -36.16
CA GLY A 828 26.30 -15.21 -36.53
C GLY A 828 25.33 -15.42 -35.37
N LYS A 829 25.78 -15.25 -34.13
CA LYS A 829 25.01 -15.50 -32.89
C LYS A 829 24.70 -14.21 -32.10
N LEU A 830 24.81 -13.04 -32.74
CA LEU A 830 24.64 -11.77 -32.06
C LEU A 830 23.18 -11.56 -31.63
N LEU A 831 22.97 -11.44 -30.32
CA LEU A 831 21.70 -11.04 -29.72
C LEU A 831 21.27 -9.67 -30.24
N THR A 832 19.99 -9.51 -30.54
CA THR A 832 19.40 -8.23 -30.93
C THR A 832 18.71 -7.56 -29.75
N ASN A 833 18.67 -6.21 -29.78
CA ASN A 833 17.95 -5.44 -28.76
C ASN A 833 16.44 -5.77 -28.74
N GLU A 834 15.85 -6.10 -29.89
CA GLU A 834 14.44 -6.49 -30.02
C GLU A 834 14.15 -7.81 -29.32
N GLN A 835 15.02 -8.82 -29.47
CA GLN A 835 14.89 -10.10 -28.76
C GLN A 835 14.90 -9.91 -27.25
N LEU A 836 15.85 -9.12 -26.74
CA LEU A 836 15.93 -8.77 -25.32
C LEU A 836 14.68 -8.00 -24.87
N GLY A 837 14.22 -7.03 -25.66
CA GLY A 837 13.05 -6.22 -25.36
C GLY A 837 11.76 -7.04 -25.28
N GLN A 838 11.55 -8.01 -26.18
CA GLN A 838 10.42 -8.95 -26.14
C GLN A 838 10.37 -9.76 -24.84
N MET A 839 11.53 -10.13 -24.30
CA MET A 839 11.69 -10.82 -23.02
C MET A 839 11.47 -9.89 -21.81
N GLY A 840 11.27 -8.59 -22.03
CA GLY A 840 11.05 -7.60 -20.97
C GLY A 840 12.31 -6.87 -20.51
N TYR A 841 13.47 -7.07 -21.16
CA TYR A 841 14.66 -6.25 -20.96
C TYR A 841 14.49 -4.89 -21.65
N VAL A 842 13.73 -4.02 -21.02
CA VAL A 842 13.33 -2.72 -21.56
C VAL A 842 14.39 -1.64 -21.32
N LEU A 843 15.26 -1.80 -20.31
CA LEU A 843 16.38 -0.89 -20.07
C LEU A 843 17.67 -1.55 -20.57
N GLN A 844 18.18 -1.10 -21.71
CA GLN A 844 19.40 -1.64 -22.33
C GLN A 844 20.45 -0.54 -22.42
N PHE A 845 21.64 -0.76 -21.87
CA PHE A 845 22.62 0.33 -21.76
C PHE A 845 24.05 -0.15 -21.86
N SER A 846 24.87 0.55 -22.64
CA SER A 846 26.32 0.34 -22.68
C SER A 846 26.98 1.10 -21.54
N THR A 847 27.74 0.37 -20.72
CA THR A 847 28.44 0.96 -19.58
C THR A 847 29.64 1.82 -20.00
N LEU A 848 30.35 1.44 -21.08
CA LEU A 848 31.69 1.99 -21.42
C LEU A 848 31.83 2.52 -22.86
N LEU A 849 30.73 2.72 -23.60
CA LEU A 849 30.80 3.10 -25.03
C LEU A 849 31.56 4.43 -25.24
N ALA A 850 31.20 5.46 -24.47
CA ALA A 850 31.77 6.80 -24.63
C ALA A 850 33.27 6.78 -24.34
N PHE A 851 33.69 6.27 -23.18
CA PHE A 851 35.10 6.21 -22.77
C PHE A 851 35.95 5.45 -23.79
N ARG A 852 35.50 4.29 -24.27
CA ARG A 852 36.25 3.51 -25.28
C ARG A 852 36.37 4.24 -26.61
N THR A 853 35.32 4.91 -27.04
CA THR A 853 35.29 5.65 -28.32
C THR A 853 36.22 6.86 -28.25
N VAL A 854 36.11 7.65 -27.19
CA VAL A 854 36.97 8.82 -26.95
C VAL A 854 38.42 8.40 -26.79
N GLY A 855 38.72 7.38 -25.98
CA GLY A 855 40.07 6.89 -25.78
C GLY A 855 40.74 6.45 -27.09
N MET A 856 40.01 5.71 -27.93
CA MET A 856 40.51 5.28 -29.25
C MET A 856 40.83 6.47 -30.17
N ALA A 857 39.90 7.43 -30.28
CA ALA A 857 40.09 8.61 -31.13
C ALA A 857 41.20 9.55 -30.61
N LEU A 858 41.24 9.77 -29.30
CA LEU A 858 42.23 10.62 -28.64
C LEU A 858 43.64 10.03 -28.76
N GLU A 859 43.80 8.72 -28.50
CA GLU A 859 45.11 8.07 -28.61
C GLU A 859 45.64 8.10 -30.05
N ALA A 860 44.79 7.84 -31.05
CA ALA A 860 45.15 7.94 -32.45
C ALA A 860 45.59 9.37 -32.82
N SER A 861 44.83 10.37 -32.38
CA SER A 861 45.12 11.79 -32.63
C SER A 861 46.41 12.24 -31.96
N LEU A 862 46.64 11.86 -30.70
CA LEU A 862 47.85 12.20 -29.95
C LEU A 862 49.10 11.53 -30.55
N LYS A 863 49.00 10.26 -31.00
CA LYS A 863 50.08 9.60 -31.74
C LYS A 863 50.39 10.34 -33.03
N SER A 864 49.37 10.69 -33.82
CA SER A 864 49.55 11.45 -35.05
C SER A 864 50.20 12.81 -34.79
N PHE A 865 49.68 13.58 -33.82
CA PHE A 865 50.20 14.90 -33.47
C PHE A 865 51.65 14.84 -32.96
N ARG A 866 51.98 13.83 -32.15
CA ARG A 866 53.36 13.59 -31.69
C ARG A 866 54.33 13.37 -32.85
N HIS A 867 53.90 12.71 -33.93
CA HIS A 867 54.74 12.39 -35.07
C HIS A 867 54.77 13.46 -36.17
N LYS A 868 53.64 14.14 -36.41
CA LYS A 868 53.45 15.04 -37.55
C LYS A 868 53.23 16.52 -37.21
N GLY A 869 52.96 16.87 -35.94
CA GLY A 869 52.72 18.26 -35.52
C GLY A 869 51.57 18.93 -36.27
N LEU A 870 51.87 20.00 -37.02
CA LEU A 870 50.87 20.81 -37.75
C LEU A 870 50.09 20.02 -38.81
N GLU A 871 50.73 19.06 -39.49
CA GLU A 871 50.05 18.24 -40.51
C GLU A 871 48.94 17.41 -39.87
N ALA A 872 49.14 16.86 -38.67
CA ALA A 872 48.07 16.15 -37.95
C ALA A 872 46.89 17.06 -37.56
N LEU A 873 47.14 18.35 -37.32
CA LEU A 873 46.04 19.31 -37.07
C LEU A 873 45.27 19.62 -38.35
N ALA A 874 45.95 19.75 -39.49
CA ALA A 874 45.31 19.92 -40.79
C ALA A 874 44.49 18.67 -41.17
N ASP A 875 45.07 17.48 -40.99
CA ASP A 875 44.39 16.18 -41.20
C ASP A 875 43.11 16.10 -40.34
N LEU A 876 43.17 16.53 -39.07
CA LEU A 876 42.01 16.57 -38.19
C LEU A 876 40.92 17.51 -38.72
N GLN A 877 41.28 18.73 -39.13
CA GLN A 877 40.32 19.69 -39.68
C GLN A 877 39.64 19.16 -40.95
N LEU A 878 40.40 18.53 -41.84
CA LEU A 878 39.86 17.88 -43.03
C LEU A 878 38.90 16.74 -42.64
N ALA A 879 39.30 15.90 -41.69
CA ALA A 879 38.46 14.81 -41.20
C ALA A 879 37.15 15.31 -40.56
N GLU A 880 37.15 16.46 -39.89
CA GLU A 880 35.93 17.09 -39.35
C GLU A 880 35.01 17.64 -40.46
N ILE A 881 35.57 18.16 -41.56
CA ILE A 881 34.81 18.64 -42.72
C ILE A 881 34.21 17.46 -43.49
N GLU A 882 35.00 16.43 -43.72
CA GLU A 882 34.68 15.28 -44.58
C GLU A 882 34.04 14.12 -43.80
N HIS A 883 33.66 14.34 -42.54
CA HIS A 883 33.16 13.28 -41.68
C HIS A 883 31.88 12.64 -42.28
N PRO A 884 31.81 11.30 -42.45
CA PRO A 884 30.73 10.64 -43.20
C PRO A 884 29.31 10.87 -42.67
N ASN A 885 29.18 11.21 -41.39
CA ASN A 885 27.91 11.48 -40.71
C ASN A 885 27.61 12.98 -40.58
N GLY A 886 28.28 13.83 -41.36
CA GLY A 886 28.25 15.28 -41.26
C GLY A 886 29.24 15.83 -40.24
N GLU A 887 29.42 17.16 -40.27
CA GLU A 887 30.39 17.86 -39.43
C GLU A 887 30.14 17.61 -37.93
N PRO A 888 31.16 17.22 -37.14
CA PRO A 888 31.03 17.09 -35.70
C PRO A 888 30.57 18.40 -35.06
N ARG A 889 29.60 18.31 -34.15
CA ARG A 889 29.04 19.49 -33.44
C ARG A 889 30.12 20.30 -32.69
N THR A 890 31.19 19.64 -32.26
CA THR A 890 32.32 20.23 -31.55
C THR A 890 33.22 21.10 -32.43
N ARG A 891 33.19 20.93 -33.77
CA ARG A 891 33.95 21.78 -34.71
C ARG A 891 33.58 23.25 -34.55
N MET A 892 32.28 23.52 -34.47
CA MET A 892 31.73 24.85 -34.17
C MET A 892 31.73 25.11 -32.65
N HIS A 893 32.88 24.98 -32.00
CA HIS A 893 33.04 24.97 -30.54
C HIS A 893 32.40 26.16 -29.81
N GLN A 894 32.44 27.38 -30.36
CA GLN A 894 31.76 28.55 -29.77
C GLN A 894 30.24 28.40 -29.79
N ARG A 895 29.69 27.96 -30.93
CA ARG A 895 28.26 27.68 -31.04
C ARG A 895 27.87 26.52 -30.12
N PHE A 896 28.72 25.48 -30.04
CA PHE A 896 28.54 24.38 -29.12
C PHE A 896 28.53 24.86 -27.65
N ALA A 897 29.42 25.76 -27.24
CA ALA A 897 29.36 26.35 -25.89
C ALA A 897 28.11 27.25 -25.66
N GLY A 898 27.36 27.57 -26.72
CA GLY A 898 26.19 28.44 -26.67
C GLY A 898 26.54 29.92 -26.64
N THR A 899 27.68 30.32 -27.20
CA THR A 899 28.18 31.72 -27.19
C THR A 899 27.15 32.73 -27.71
N ASN A 900 26.34 32.37 -28.71
CA ASN A 900 25.34 33.26 -29.29
C ASN A 900 24.31 33.76 -28.26
N ARG A 901 23.87 32.88 -27.33
CA ARG A 901 22.92 33.27 -26.28
C ARG A 901 23.55 34.32 -25.36
N TRP A 902 24.81 34.13 -24.97
CA TRP A 902 25.49 35.04 -24.05
C TRP A 902 25.76 36.41 -24.66
N LEU A 903 26.13 36.45 -25.94
CA LEU A 903 26.25 37.71 -26.68
C LEU A 903 24.91 38.47 -26.76
N THR A 904 23.79 37.77 -26.86
CA THR A 904 22.46 38.40 -26.81
C THR A 904 22.14 38.93 -25.40
N LEU A 905 22.49 38.20 -24.34
CA LEU A 905 22.34 38.68 -22.96
C LEU A 905 23.14 39.96 -22.74
N GLU A 906 24.37 40.00 -23.24
CA GLU A 906 25.24 41.17 -23.13
C GLU A 906 24.63 42.39 -23.84
N LYS A 907 23.97 42.20 -24.99
CA LYS A 907 23.24 43.26 -25.70
C LYS A 907 22.02 43.74 -24.90
N LEU A 908 21.17 42.81 -24.45
CA LEU A 908 19.94 43.12 -23.72
C LEU A 908 20.23 43.80 -22.37
N SER A 909 21.26 43.36 -21.66
CA SER A 909 21.66 43.95 -20.36
C SER A 909 22.23 45.37 -20.51
N ARG A 910 22.65 45.76 -21.71
CA ARG A 910 23.07 47.13 -22.05
C ARG A 910 21.92 48.04 -22.54
N GLY A 911 20.67 47.56 -22.54
CA GLY A 911 19.49 48.35 -22.90
C GLY A 911 19.30 48.57 -24.41
N ALA A 912 19.89 47.69 -25.23
CA ALA A 912 19.75 47.71 -26.69
C ALA A 912 18.54 46.91 -27.19
#